data_AF-A0A954FS61-F1
#
_entry.id   AF-A0A954FS61-F1
#
_cell.length_a   1.000
_cell.length_b   1.000
_cell.length_c   1.000
_cell.angle_alpha   90.00
_cell.angle_beta   90.00
_cell.angle_gamma   90.00
#
_symmetry.space_group_name_H-M   'P 1'
#
loop_
_entity.id
_entity.type
_entity.pdbx_description
1 polymer ?
#
loop_
_entity_poly.entity_id
_entity_poly.type
_entity_poly.pdbx_seq_one_letter_code
_entity_poly.pdbx_strand_id
1 'polypeptide(L)'
;MSIDSYDPCPCNSGKKYKFCCHSIGDEISKISHLHETHQTATALQLLDRLKKNHPDQPLSYITEAQILMAERRFEDALKPLEQCLEHDPDHPAAHSLLATSTFLAQGYKQAQKAIYTALQKCAAVDISLATPLAISIAIALQMRGYFLAAREHFALAMRVASQEYQQNLFMNLLEFDGDDQIPYQFRGVHVLERCPIENSEQQETFEKAQRLANLGCYRLAAGLFKQLAEATGQATLWKNAAFCYAWATDEIQAAELFHQAATIEEDFAEAVELETLAQLLDLNNTGEVVESIEKVYEVESLSKFLTLLEQHPQFLRGNVPPPEQELDLDERVPVAYFQIVNTPVDMESKGEDITLDNVPVVIGDIDIFDADRQLGQPGLVRLYAYEGDQITSAEKLFDEALGEQGKQDCGLKPVEQEQEVSSNPLSPVPTEQWSLFFRWSFPQKMPILRRRELEAQQWKKLLSETWSNTKLAGLGGKTPQEAAGDAELKIALTAAAYVLDAQVLALGHFLTFDELNPRLGISELPRLSVDESSHFNTCSSMTQNRIPARELSDSQLMYVFNRALLIRHPRFLYDVLIEILNRNECKKEVDLDRVYSTLTEICHKRNQRDEMLSWIQKGQENAKTQPNNAFESELQWKMRELSFRLEDKSDPNLSDFMKQIWDQYGKKTPQIKEYLKAFAQAFDLNVPWMKEATLLDHPGGVPGSTTPEGIWSPGEGASDSPSDSGQKLWLPGQS
;
A
#
# COMPACT_ATOMS: atom_id res chain seq x y z
N MET A 1 -36.64 -8.51 -13.45
CA MET A 1 -37.40 -9.61 -12.80
C MET A 1 -38.46 -8.98 -11.89
N SER A 2 -39.68 -9.54 -11.83
CA SER A 2 -40.72 -9.00 -10.95
C SER A 2 -40.38 -9.30 -9.49
N ILE A 3 -40.24 -8.25 -8.69
CA ILE A 3 -39.94 -8.33 -7.24
C ILE A 3 -41.14 -8.98 -6.54
N ASP A 4 -40.90 -9.98 -5.68
CA ASP A 4 -42.00 -10.59 -4.91
C ASP A 4 -42.64 -9.52 -4.02
N SER A 5 -43.96 -9.52 -3.96
CA SER A 5 -44.73 -8.61 -3.11
C SER A 5 -44.38 -8.71 -1.62
N TYR A 6 -43.91 -9.88 -1.16
CA TYR A 6 -43.56 -10.11 0.24
C TYR A 6 -42.08 -9.96 0.57
N ASP A 7 -41.22 -9.72 -0.44
CA ASP A 7 -39.81 -9.40 -0.24
C ASP A 7 -39.65 -8.02 0.42
N PRO A 8 -38.49 -7.74 1.05
CA PRO A 8 -38.14 -6.41 1.51
C PRO A 8 -38.27 -5.37 0.39
N CYS A 9 -38.81 -4.20 0.70
CA CYS A 9 -38.96 -3.15 -0.30
C CYS A 9 -37.57 -2.67 -0.78
N PRO A 10 -37.35 -2.45 -2.09
CA PRO A 10 -36.07 -1.98 -2.63
C PRO A 10 -35.60 -0.61 -2.12
N CYS A 11 -36.50 0.20 -1.56
CA CYS A 11 -36.12 1.45 -0.89
C CYS A 11 -35.41 1.20 0.45
N ASN A 12 -35.34 -0.06 0.92
CA ASN A 12 -34.72 -0.45 2.18
C ASN A 12 -35.34 0.24 3.41
N SER A 13 -36.64 0.54 3.37
CA SER A 13 -37.38 1.13 4.51
C SER A 13 -37.65 0.13 5.66
N GLY A 14 -37.20 -1.12 5.56
CA GLY A 14 -37.55 -2.23 6.47
C GLY A 14 -38.99 -2.78 6.31
N LYS A 15 -39.79 -2.22 5.40
CA LYS A 15 -41.18 -2.67 5.12
C LYS A 15 -41.17 -3.68 3.96
N LYS A 16 -42.16 -4.57 3.90
CA LYS A 16 -42.36 -5.45 2.72
C LYS A 16 -42.81 -4.62 1.52
N TYR A 17 -42.38 -5.01 0.32
CA TYR A 17 -42.63 -4.28 -0.92
C TYR A 17 -44.10 -3.92 -1.15
N LYS A 18 -45.02 -4.89 -0.94
CA LYS A 18 -46.48 -4.69 -1.03
C LYS A 18 -47.03 -3.57 -0.15
N PHE A 19 -46.43 -3.32 1.00
CA PHE A 19 -46.88 -2.32 1.98
C PHE A 19 -46.06 -1.03 1.94
N CYS A 20 -45.23 -0.88 0.91
CA CYS A 20 -44.39 0.29 0.69
C CYS A 20 -44.56 0.74 -0.76
N CYS A 21 -43.53 0.58 -1.61
CA CYS A 21 -43.47 1.20 -2.94
C CYS A 21 -44.05 0.37 -4.09
N HIS A 22 -44.86 -0.65 -3.83
CA HIS A 22 -45.42 -1.53 -4.88
C HIS A 22 -46.20 -0.76 -5.96
N SER A 23 -46.86 0.34 -5.60
CA SER A 23 -47.68 1.16 -6.51
C SER A 23 -46.89 1.86 -7.62
N ILE A 24 -45.58 2.04 -7.46
CA ILE A 24 -44.71 2.75 -8.40
C ILE A 24 -43.62 1.86 -9.00
N GLY A 25 -43.67 0.56 -8.73
CA GLY A 25 -42.62 -0.39 -9.06
C GLY A 25 -42.28 -0.52 -10.55
N ASP A 26 -43.32 -0.57 -11.37
CA ASP A 26 -43.19 -0.74 -12.82
C ASP A 26 -42.61 0.53 -13.46
N GLU A 27 -43.01 1.71 -12.98
CA GLU A 27 -42.42 2.99 -13.39
C GLU A 27 -40.94 3.08 -13.00
N ILE A 28 -40.59 2.73 -11.76
CA ILE A 28 -39.19 2.75 -11.29
C ILE A 28 -38.32 1.80 -12.12
N SER A 29 -38.81 0.60 -12.42
CA SER A 29 -38.06 -0.36 -13.26
C SER A 29 -37.78 0.20 -14.66
N LYS A 30 -38.73 0.91 -15.25
CA LYS A 30 -38.53 1.60 -16.54
C LYS A 30 -37.52 2.74 -16.43
N ILE A 31 -37.55 3.49 -15.34
CA ILE A 31 -36.63 4.60 -15.07
C ILE A 31 -35.20 4.08 -14.91
N SER A 32 -34.98 3.01 -14.15
CA SER A 32 -33.67 2.37 -14.02
C SER A 32 -33.12 1.92 -15.38
N HIS A 33 -33.95 1.31 -16.22
CA HIS A 33 -33.53 0.91 -17.56
C HIS A 33 -33.18 2.10 -18.48
N LEU A 34 -33.85 3.24 -18.32
CA LEU A 34 -33.48 4.46 -19.04
C LEU A 34 -32.10 4.96 -18.63
N HIS A 35 -31.75 4.88 -17.34
CA HIS A 35 -30.42 5.23 -16.87
C HIS A 35 -29.35 4.26 -17.41
N GLU A 36 -29.60 2.94 -17.34
CA GLU A 36 -28.72 1.90 -17.91
C GLU A 36 -28.48 2.08 -19.43
N THR A 37 -29.44 2.67 -20.15
CA THR A 37 -29.32 2.98 -21.59
C THR A 37 -28.83 4.40 -21.86
N HIS A 38 -28.16 5.03 -20.90
CA HIS A 38 -27.58 6.38 -20.96
C HIS A 38 -28.58 7.51 -21.25
N GLN A 39 -29.87 7.31 -20.96
CA GLN A 39 -30.93 8.32 -21.05
C GLN A 39 -31.21 8.95 -19.68
N THR A 40 -30.16 9.28 -18.92
CA THR A 40 -30.24 9.76 -17.53
C THR A 40 -31.12 11.01 -17.38
N ALA A 41 -31.04 11.98 -18.30
CA ALA A 41 -31.88 13.17 -18.25
C ALA A 41 -33.39 12.86 -18.32
N THR A 42 -33.78 11.90 -19.15
CA THR A 42 -35.17 11.44 -19.27
C THR A 42 -35.60 10.70 -18.01
N ALA A 43 -34.72 9.86 -17.44
CA ALA A 43 -34.97 9.15 -16.19
C ALA A 43 -35.28 10.13 -15.04
N LEU A 44 -34.45 11.17 -14.86
CA LEU A 44 -34.65 12.20 -13.84
C LEU A 44 -35.96 12.99 -14.05
N GLN A 45 -36.32 13.34 -15.28
CA GLN A 45 -37.60 14.01 -15.57
C GLN A 45 -38.82 13.15 -15.23
N LEU A 46 -38.74 11.83 -15.43
CA LEU A 46 -39.81 10.91 -15.06
C LEU A 46 -39.92 10.76 -13.54
N LEU A 47 -38.81 10.73 -12.82
CA LEU A 47 -38.78 10.73 -11.35
C LEU A 47 -39.44 11.99 -10.78
N ASP A 48 -39.19 13.17 -11.36
CA ASP A 48 -39.86 14.41 -10.96
C ASP A 48 -41.39 14.36 -11.09
N ARG A 49 -41.90 13.71 -12.14
CA ARG A 49 -43.34 13.49 -12.30
C ARG A 49 -43.86 12.46 -11.30
N LEU A 50 -43.10 11.40 -11.06
CA LEU A 50 -43.49 10.32 -10.17
C LEU A 50 -43.60 10.82 -8.72
N LYS A 51 -42.62 11.60 -8.23
CA LYS A 51 -42.65 12.25 -6.91
C LYS A 51 -43.87 13.16 -6.74
N LYS A 52 -44.27 13.91 -7.78
CA LYS A 52 -45.47 14.77 -7.72
C LYS A 52 -46.77 13.98 -7.58
N ASN A 53 -46.84 12.81 -8.20
CA ASN A 53 -48.03 11.96 -8.19
C ASN A 53 -48.08 11.04 -6.96
N HIS A 54 -46.92 10.66 -6.42
CA HIS A 54 -46.75 9.72 -5.32
C HIS A 54 -45.72 10.25 -4.30
N PRO A 55 -45.97 11.39 -3.65
CA PRO A 55 -44.98 12.06 -2.79
C PRO A 55 -44.63 11.28 -1.52
N ASP A 56 -45.50 10.36 -1.09
CA ASP A 56 -45.34 9.49 0.08
C ASP A 56 -44.51 8.24 -0.19
N GLN A 57 -44.08 8.01 -1.44
CA GLN A 57 -43.38 6.79 -1.85
C GLN A 57 -41.85 7.00 -1.90
N PRO A 58 -41.08 6.51 -0.90
CA PRO A 58 -39.66 6.82 -0.75
C PRO A 58 -38.78 6.33 -1.90
N LEU A 59 -39.17 5.25 -2.58
CA LEU A 59 -38.36 4.65 -3.65
C LEU A 59 -38.07 5.64 -4.80
N SER A 60 -38.97 6.57 -5.09
CA SER A 60 -38.74 7.58 -6.13
C SER A 60 -37.58 8.53 -5.80
N TYR A 61 -37.53 9.04 -4.56
CA TYR A 61 -36.44 9.87 -4.07
C TYR A 61 -35.12 9.10 -3.95
N ILE A 62 -35.19 7.85 -3.47
CA ILE A 62 -34.01 6.98 -3.32
C ILE A 62 -33.39 6.68 -4.68
N THR A 63 -34.20 6.31 -5.68
CA THR A 63 -33.71 6.03 -7.04
C THR A 63 -33.11 7.28 -7.70
N GLU A 64 -33.70 8.45 -7.49
CA GLU A 64 -33.13 9.71 -7.99
C GLU A 64 -31.75 10.00 -7.39
N ALA A 65 -31.63 9.87 -6.07
CA ALA A 65 -30.36 10.05 -5.38
C ALA A 65 -29.30 9.06 -5.88
N GLN A 66 -29.65 7.79 -6.04
CA GLN A 66 -28.74 6.76 -6.55
C GLN A 66 -28.27 7.06 -7.98
N ILE A 67 -29.16 7.51 -8.88
CA ILE A 67 -28.79 7.93 -10.23
C ILE A 67 -27.85 9.13 -10.18
N LEU A 68 -28.14 10.14 -9.36
CA LEU A 68 -27.27 11.31 -9.20
C LEU A 68 -25.89 10.93 -8.65
N MET A 69 -25.82 10.02 -7.69
CA MET A 69 -24.56 9.51 -7.16
C MET A 69 -23.77 8.70 -8.18
N ALA A 70 -24.42 7.89 -9.02
CA ALA A 70 -23.78 7.13 -10.10
C ALA A 70 -23.13 8.07 -11.14
N GLU A 71 -23.73 9.24 -11.37
CA GLU A 71 -23.19 10.31 -12.21
C GLU A 71 -22.19 11.22 -11.47
N ARG A 72 -21.73 10.84 -10.27
CA ARG A 72 -20.86 11.62 -9.36
C ARG A 72 -21.41 13.00 -8.97
N ARG A 73 -22.73 13.23 -9.08
CA ARG A 73 -23.42 14.47 -8.69
C ARG A 73 -23.87 14.42 -7.23
N PHE A 74 -22.92 14.38 -6.31
CA PHE A 74 -23.18 14.13 -4.89
C PHE A 74 -23.96 15.26 -4.19
N GLU A 75 -23.68 16.55 -4.46
CA GLU A 75 -24.48 17.64 -3.89
C GLU A 75 -25.94 17.61 -4.37
N ASP A 76 -26.16 17.31 -5.65
CA ASP A 76 -27.51 17.27 -6.21
C ASP A 76 -28.36 16.15 -5.57
N ALA A 77 -27.72 15.06 -5.15
CA ALA A 77 -28.38 13.94 -4.49
C ALA A 77 -28.91 14.29 -3.09
N LEU A 78 -28.41 15.34 -2.43
CA LEU A 78 -28.84 15.73 -1.08
C LEU A 78 -30.32 16.13 -1.04
N LYS A 79 -30.75 16.92 -2.04
CA LYS A 79 -32.11 17.46 -2.10
C LYS A 79 -33.21 16.38 -2.13
N PRO A 80 -33.20 15.38 -3.02
CA PRO A 80 -34.22 14.33 -3.00
C PRO A 80 -34.17 13.50 -1.71
N LEU A 81 -32.99 13.30 -1.11
CA LEU A 81 -32.86 12.57 0.16
C LEU A 81 -33.47 13.34 1.34
N GLU A 82 -33.25 14.65 1.41
CA GLU A 82 -33.90 15.53 2.39
C GLU A 82 -35.43 15.50 2.23
N GLN A 83 -35.94 15.57 1.00
CA GLN A 83 -37.37 15.44 0.71
C GLN A 83 -37.93 14.08 1.14
N CYS A 84 -37.18 12.99 0.94
CA CYS A 84 -37.56 11.68 1.45
C CYS A 84 -37.70 11.68 2.98
N LEU A 85 -36.77 12.34 3.68
CA LEU A 85 -36.74 12.44 5.14
C LEU A 85 -37.79 13.41 5.71
N GLU A 86 -38.27 14.39 4.94
CA GLU A 86 -39.43 15.20 5.31
C GLU A 86 -40.71 14.35 5.42
N HIS A 87 -40.83 13.33 4.57
CA HIS A 87 -41.97 12.40 4.55
C HIS A 87 -41.80 11.22 5.51
N ASP A 88 -40.59 10.65 5.60
CA ASP A 88 -40.25 9.54 6.49
C ASP A 88 -38.93 9.85 7.25
N PRO A 89 -39.00 10.58 8.39
CA PRO A 89 -37.83 11.07 9.12
C PRO A 89 -36.89 9.98 9.65
N ASP A 90 -37.38 8.74 9.77
CA ASP A 90 -36.62 7.60 10.29
C ASP A 90 -36.18 6.63 9.18
N HIS A 91 -36.33 7.01 7.90
CA HIS A 91 -36.02 6.14 6.77
C HIS A 91 -34.52 5.80 6.70
N PRO A 92 -34.11 4.55 6.98
CA PRO A 92 -32.70 4.21 7.22
C PRO A 92 -31.82 4.38 5.98
N ALA A 93 -32.30 3.94 4.81
CA ALA A 93 -31.53 4.07 3.57
C ALA A 93 -31.43 5.52 3.08
N ALA A 94 -32.39 6.38 3.44
CA ALA A 94 -32.31 7.80 3.09
C ALA A 94 -31.23 8.48 3.93
N HIS A 95 -31.14 8.17 5.23
CA HIS A 95 -30.03 8.63 6.07
C HIS A 95 -28.67 8.08 5.60
N SER A 96 -28.60 6.79 5.24
CA SER A 96 -27.36 6.17 4.72
C SER A 96 -26.87 6.85 3.44
N LEU A 97 -27.75 7.02 2.44
CA LEU A 97 -27.40 7.72 1.20
C LEU A 97 -27.10 9.20 1.46
N LEU A 98 -27.80 9.87 2.38
CA LEU A 98 -27.54 11.28 2.69
C LEU A 98 -26.15 11.43 3.31
N ALA A 99 -25.79 10.53 4.22
CA ALA A 99 -24.46 10.48 4.80
C ALA A 99 -23.39 10.23 3.74
N THR A 100 -23.59 9.26 2.84
CA THR A 100 -22.64 8.96 1.76
C THR A 100 -22.50 10.13 0.78
N SER A 101 -23.59 10.73 0.33
CA SER A 101 -23.56 11.90 -0.57
C SER A 101 -22.91 13.10 0.09
N THR A 102 -23.24 13.39 1.37
CA THR A 102 -22.61 14.49 2.12
C THR A 102 -21.11 14.23 2.29
N PHE A 103 -20.74 12.98 2.60
CA PHE A 103 -19.36 12.57 2.76
C PHE A 103 -18.54 12.72 1.48
N LEU A 104 -19.06 12.24 0.35
CA LEU A 104 -18.35 12.31 -0.94
C LEU A 104 -18.31 13.75 -1.50
N ALA A 105 -19.32 14.57 -1.21
CA ALA A 105 -19.33 15.99 -1.58
C ALA A 105 -18.41 16.86 -0.71
N GLN A 106 -18.46 16.68 0.62
CA GLN A 106 -17.94 17.66 1.59
C GLN A 106 -16.83 17.12 2.51
N GLY A 107 -16.56 15.81 2.48
CA GLY A 107 -15.59 15.13 3.33
C GLY A 107 -16.12 14.67 4.69
N TYR A 108 -15.34 13.81 5.35
CA TYR A 108 -15.73 13.12 6.60
C TYR A 108 -16.14 14.07 7.72
N LYS A 109 -15.32 15.09 7.99
CA LYS A 109 -15.53 16.02 9.09
C LYS A 109 -16.86 16.79 8.99
N GLN A 110 -17.24 17.20 7.78
CA GLN A 110 -18.51 17.91 7.54
C GLN A 110 -19.70 16.93 7.60
N ALA A 111 -19.53 15.72 7.07
CA ALA A 111 -20.56 14.69 7.04
C ALA A 111 -20.78 13.95 8.37
N GLN A 112 -19.92 14.15 9.38
CA GLN A 112 -19.90 13.37 10.63
C GLN A 112 -21.27 13.25 11.32
N LYS A 113 -22.04 14.35 11.39
CA LYS A 113 -23.38 14.32 11.97
C LYS A 113 -24.34 13.43 11.17
N ALA A 114 -24.30 13.52 9.84
CA ALA A 114 -25.11 12.69 8.95
C ALA A 114 -24.69 11.21 9.05
N ILE A 115 -23.38 10.93 9.05
CA ILE A 115 -22.82 9.58 9.23
C ILE A 115 -23.33 8.95 10.52
N TYR A 116 -23.19 9.63 11.67
CA TYR A 116 -23.60 9.06 12.94
C TYR A 116 -25.11 8.87 13.06
N THR A 117 -25.89 9.79 12.46
CA THR A 117 -27.34 9.63 12.37
C THR A 117 -27.69 8.40 11.53
N ALA A 118 -27.05 8.22 10.38
CA ALA A 118 -27.24 7.08 9.51
C ALA A 118 -26.90 5.76 10.21
N LEU A 119 -25.73 5.66 10.83
CA LEU A 119 -25.31 4.45 11.56
C LEU A 119 -26.31 4.05 12.65
N GLN A 120 -26.84 5.02 13.40
CA GLN A 120 -27.85 4.78 14.43
C GLN A 120 -29.21 4.37 13.85
N LYS A 121 -29.68 5.02 12.77
CA LYS A 121 -30.96 4.74 12.13
C LYS A 121 -30.95 3.40 11.40
N CYS A 122 -29.87 3.08 10.70
CA CYS A 122 -29.65 1.77 10.09
C CYS A 122 -29.66 0.66 11.15
N ALA A 123 -28.87 0.80 12.22
CA ALA A 123 -28.81 -0.20 13.29
C ALA A 123 -30.16 -0.47 13.99
N ALA A 124 -31.07 0.51 14.00
CA ALA A 124 -32.41 0.35 14.55
C ALA A 124 -33.35 -0.52 13.68
N VAL A 125 -33.05 -0.70 12.39
CA VAL A 125 -33.87 -1.45 11.43
C VAL A 125 -33.14 -2.72 10.97
N ASP A 126 -31.99 -2.54 10.35
CA ASP A 126 -31.09 -3.58 9.87
C ASP A 126 -29.69 -2.97 9.75
N ILE A 127 -28.76 -3.48 10.56
CA ILE A 127 -27.40 -2.94 10.65
C ILE A 127 -26.64 -3.07 9.31
N SER A 128 -27.01 -4.02 8.45
CA SER A 128 -26.38 -4.22 7.15
C SER A 128 -26.63 -3.08 6.16
N LEU A 129 -27.64 -2.23 6.41
CA LEU A 129 -27.90 -1.03 5.61
C LEU A 129 -26.79 0.04 5.74
N ALA A 130 -25.95 -0.06 6.77
CA ALA A 130 -24.78 0.78 6.95
C ALA A 130 -23.54 0.28 6.18
N THR A 131 -23.56 -0.94 5.63
CA THR A 131 -22.38 -1.56 4.99
C THR A 131 -21.80 -0.71 3.85
N PRO A 132 -22.61 -0.21 2.88
CA PRO A 132 -22.07 0.58 1.78
C PRO A 132 -21.42 1.89 2.26
N LEU A 133 -22.06 2.56 3.23
CA LEU A 133 -21.51 3.78 3.86
C LEU A 133 -20.16 3.49 4.53
N ALA A 134 -20.06 2.42 5.31
CA ALA A 134 -18.83 2.04 6.00
C ALA A 134 -17.70 1.70 5.01
N ILE A 135 -18.00 1.00 3.91
CA ILE A 135 -17.05 0.71 2.83
C ILE A 135 -16.57 1.99 2.16
N SER A 136 -17.49 2.87 1.74
CA SER A 136 -17.14 4.13 1.08
C SER A 136 -16.27 5.01 1.96
N ILE A 137 -16.55 5.07 3.26
CA ILE A 137 -15.69 5.78 4.21
C ILE A 137 -14.32 5.12 4.30
N ALA A 138 -14.24 3.80 4.48
CA ALA A 138 -12.97 3.09 4.66
C ALA A 138 -12.01 3.31 3.48
N ILE A 139 -12.50 3.12 2.25
CA ILE A 139 -11.70 3.30 1.02
C ILE A 139 -11.21 4.76 0.89
N ALA A 140 -12.11 5.72 1.07
CA ALA A 140 -11.74 7.14 0.95
C ALA A 140 -10.80 7.62 2.06
N LEU A 141 -10.87 7.05 3.26
CA LEU A 141 -9.91 7.32 4.34
C LEU A 141 -8.55 6.67 4.07
N GLN A 142 -8.51 5.46 3.48
CA GLN A 142 -7.26 4.81 3.07
C GLN A 142 -6.53 5.64 2.03
N MET A 143 -7.23 6.09 0.97
CA MET A 143 -6.64 6.94 -0.08
C MET A 143 -6.12 8.28 0.45
N ARG A 144 -6.63 8.75 1.59
CA ARG A 144 -6.20 10.00 2.24
C ARG A 144 -5.15 9.79 3.34
N GLY A 145 -4.68 8.56 3.56
CA GLY A 145 -3.66 8.25 4.58
C GLY A 145 -4.17 8.18 6.03
N TYR A 146 -5.49 8.18 6.28
CA TYR A 146 -6.06 8.02 7.62
C TYR A 146 -6.14 6.53 7.98
N PHE A 147 -4.99 5.87 8.08
CA PHE A 147 -4.89 4.40 8.12
C PHE A 147 -5.63 3.75 9.29
N LEU A 148 -5.46 4.25 10.52
CA LEU A 148 -6.17 3.72 11.69
C LEU A 148 -7.70 3.81 11.50
N ALA A 149 -8.17 4.93 10.95
CA ALA A 149 -9.59 5.13 10.69
C ALA A 149 -10.10 4.24 9.56
N ALA A 150 -9.37 4.14 8.45
CA ALA A 150 -9.71 3.29 7.32
C ALA A 150 -9.89 1.83 7.76
N ARG A 151 -8.90 1.30 8.49
CA ARG A 151 -8.93 -0.07 8.98
C ARG A 151 -10.12 -0.35 9.89
N GLU A 152 -10.40 0.54 10.83
CA GLU A 152 -11.53 0.37 11.75
C GLU A 152 -12.88 0.50 11.02
N HIS A 153 -12.98 1.33 9.98
CA HIS A 153 -14.20 1.39 9.16
C HIS A 153 -14.37 0.14 8.29
N PHE A 154 -13.29 -0.47 7.79
CA PHE A 154 -13.37 -1.80 7.17
C PHE A 154 -13.81 -2.86 8.18
N ALA A 155 -13.29 -2.83 9.41
CA ALA A 155 -13.72 -3.74 10.47
C ALA A 155 -15.20 -3.52 10.86
N LEU A 156 -15.66 -2.27 10.91
CA LEU A 156 -17.07 -1.92 11.09
C LEU A 156 -17.91 -2.49 9.94
N ALA A 157 -17.50 -2.26 8.69
CA ALA A 157 -18.18 -2.80 7.51
C ALA A 157 -18.28 -4.33 7.58
N MET A 158 -17.19 -5.00 7.93
CA MET A 158 -17.13 -6.46 8.11
C MET A 158 -18.09 -6.96 9.20
N ARG A 159 -18.20 -6.23 10.32
CA ARG A 159 -19.11 -6.56 11.42
C ARG A 159 -20.58 -6.43 11.04
N VAL A 160 -20.92 -5.51 10.13
CA VAL A 160 -22.31 -5.21 9.76
C VAL A 160 -22.75 -5.83 8.43
N ALA A 161 -21.80 -6.27 7.60
CA ALA A 161 -22.02 -6.80 6.26
C ALA A 161 -22.90 -8.06 6.21
N SER A 162 -23.75 -8.12 5.17
CA SER A 162 -24.38 -9.37 4.73
C SER A 162 -23.35 -10.30 4.08
N GLN A 163 -23.66 -11.60 4.01
CA GLN A 163 -22.73 -12.66 3.55
C GLN A 163 -22.10 -12.38 2.17
N GLU A 164 -22.81 -11.69 1.29
CA GLU A 164 -22.34 -11.31 -0.05
C GLU A 164 -21.13 -10.36 -0.03
N TYR A 165 -21.10 -9.40 0.90
CA TYR A 165 -20.01 -8.43 1.01
C TYR A 165 -18.82 -8.96 1.81
N GLN A 166 -19.00 -10.01 2.61
CA GLN A 166 -17.99 -10.49 3.57
C GLN A 166 -16.69 -10.93 2.89
N GLN A 167 -16.78 -11.60 1.73
CA GLN A 167 -15.59 -12.06 1.03
C GLN A 167 -14.75 -10.89 0.50
N ASN A 168 -15.38 -9.90 -0.15
CA ASN A 168 -14.67 -8.74 -0.68
C ASN A 168 -14.09 -7.88 0.46
N LEU A 169 -14.84 -7.69 1.54
CA LEU A 169 -14.36 -6.98 2.73
C LEU A 169 -13.17 -7.67 3.39
N PHE A 170 -13.20 -9.00 3.44
CA PHE A 170 -12.07 -9.78 3.93
C PHE A 170 -10.83 -9.58 3.06
N MET A 171 -10.98 -9.56 1.73
CA MET A 171 -9.88 -9.28 0.81
C MET A 171 -9.33 -7.85 1.00
N ASN A 172 -10.20 -6.83 1.10
CA ASN A 172 -9.76 -5.46 1.36
C ASN A 172 -8.98 -5.33 2.68
N LEU A 173 -9.43 -6.00 3.75
CA LEU A 173 -8.69 -6.05 5.02
C LEU A 173 -7.36 -6.80 4.89
N LEU A 174 -7.32 -7.87 4.10
CA LEU A 174 -6.11 -8.65 3.84
C LEU A 174 -5.06 -7.82 3.11
N GLU A 175 -5.48 -7.08 2.07
CA GLU A 175 -4.65 -6.16 1.30
C GLU A 175 -4.15 -5.02 2.19
N PHE A 176 -5.04 -4.39 2.96
CA PHE A 176 -4.67 -3.33 3.90
C PHE A 176 -3.64 -3.79 4.93
N ASP A 177 -3.88 -4.92 5.61
CA ASP A 177 -2.97 -5.42 6.65
C ASP A 177 -1.65 -5.96 6.05
N GLY A 178 -1.62 -6.28 4.75
CA GLY A 178 -0.45 -6.78 4.01
C GLY A 178 0.36 -5.71 3.27
N ASP A 179 -0.14 -4.48 3.16
CA ASP A 179 0.51 -3.37 2.48
C ASP A 179 1.72 -2.86 3.27
N ASP A 180 2.91 -2.96 2.69
CA ASP A 180 4.16 -2.58 3.34
C ASP A 180 4.40 -1.06 3.40
N GLN A 181 3.64 -0.27 2.65
CA GLN A 181 3.67 1.19 2.68
C GLN A 181 2.97 1.78 3.91
N ILE A 182 2.00 1.05 4.48
CA ILE A 182 1.31 1.45 5.71
C ILE A 182 2.22 1.12 6.91
N PRO A 183 2.48 2.02 7.87
CA PRO A 183 3.21 1.65 9.09
C PRO A 183 2.56 0.42 9.76
N TYR A 184 3.33 -0.63 10.05
CA TYR A 184 2.77 -1.89 10.58
C TYR A 184 2.07 -1.72 11.94
N GLN A 185 2.39 -0.65 12.67
CA GLN A 185 1.73 -0.24 13.90
C GLN A 185 0.28 0.20 13.68
N PHE A 186 -0.09 0.64 12.47
CA PHE A 186 -1.47 0.99 12.11
C PHE A 186 -2.24 -0.18 11.48
N ARG A 187 -1.53 -1.29 11.19
CA ARG A 187 -2.08 -2.54 10.69
C ARG A 187 -2.45 -3.45 11.85
N GLY A 188 -3.31 -4.42 11.59
CA GLY A 188 -3.78 -5.35 12.61
C GLY A 188 -4.74 -4.72 13.63
N VAL A 189 -5.30 -5.57 14.50
CA VAL A 189 -6.44 -5.19 15.35
C VAL A 189 -6.01 -4.26 16.48
N HIS A 190 -6.74 -3.14 16.63
CA HIS A 190 -6.70 -2.25 17.79
C HIS A 190 -8.01 -2.36 18.56
N VAL A 191 -7.98 -2.80 19.81
CA VAL A 191 -9.19 -3.07 20.60
C VAL A 191 -9.36 -2.00 21.66
N LEU A 192 -10.61 -1.54 21.85
CA LEU A 192 -10.96 -0.75 23.02
C LEU A 192 -11.00 -1.66 24.26
N GLU A 193 -10.10 -1.39 25.20
CA GLU A 193 -9.91 -2.21 26.38
C GLU A 193 -11.02 -1.97 27.41
N ARG A 194 -11.28 -3.00 28.22
CA ARG A 194 -12.18 -2.88 29.37
C ARG A 194 -11.41 -2.26 30.53
N CYS A 195 -12.05 -1.33 31.22
CA CYS A 195 -11.52 -0.66 32.38
C CYS A 195 -12.45 -0.94 33.57
N PRO A 196 -11.94 -1.39 34.73
CA PRO A 196 -12.76 -1.55 35.92
C PRO A 196 -13.15 -0.17 36.46
N ILE A 197 -14.45 0.10 36.55
CA ILE A 197 -15.00 1.35 37.06
C ILE A 197 -15.91 1.05 38.25
N GLU A 198 -15.53 1.56 39.42
CA GLU A 198 -16.27 1.32 40.67
C GLU A 198 -17.49 2.23 40.82
N ASN A 199 -17.43 3.44 40.28
CA ASN A 199 -18.51 4.42 40.36
C ASN A 199 -19.62 4.11 39.34
N SER A 200 -20.86 3.95 39.82
CA SER A 200 -22.01 3.58 38.98
C SER A 200 -22.30 4.57 37.84
N GLU A 201 -22.15 5.88 38.04
CA GLU A 201 -22.42 6.89 37.01
C GLU A 201 -21.33 6.89 35.93
N GLN A 202 -20.07 6.70 36.35
CA GLN A 202 -18.93 6.54 35.44
C GLN A 202 -19.05 5.23 34.65
N GLN A 203 -19.54 4.16 35.28
CA GLN A 203 -19.78 2.88 34.62
C GLN A 203 -20.86 3.00 33.53
N GLU A 204 -21.98 3.69 33.80
CA GLU A 204 -23.00 3.98 32.78
C GLU A 204 -22.44 4.81 31.62
N THR A 205 -21.56 5.77 31.92
CA THR A 205 -20.87 6.59 30.92
C THR A 205 -19.95 5.74 30.05
N PHE A 206 -19.21 4.80 30.64
CA PHE A 206 -18.32 3.88 29.94
C PHE A 206 -19.10 2.94 29.02
N GLU A 207 -20.18 2.33 29.51
CA GLU A 207 -21.04 1.47 28.70
C GLU A 207 -21.67 2.24 27.53
N LYS A 208 -22.04 3.51 27.75
CA LYS A 208 -22.52 4.38 26.68
C LYS A 208 -21.43 4.64 25.64
N ALA A 209 -20.19 4.91 26.07
CA ALA A 209 -19.05 5.11 25.18
C ALA A 209 -18.79 3.85 24.33
N GLN A 210 -18.79 2.67 24.93
CA GLN A 210 -18.63 1.39 24.22
C GLN A 210 -19.75 1.14 23.21
N ARG A 211 -21.01 1.39 23.58
CA ARG A 211 -22.15 1.26 22.64
C ARG A 211 -22.00 2.19 21.43
N LEU A 212 -21.55 3.43 21.64
CA LEU A 212 -21.32 4.37 20.55
C LEU A 212 -20.16 3.95 19.65
N ALA A 213 -19.05 3.49 20.21
CA ALA A 213 -17.91 3.00 19.44
C ALA A 213 -18.27 1.77 18.60
N ASN A 214 -19.03 0.81 19.16
CA ASN A 214 -19.50 -0.37 18.42
C ASN A 214 -20.41 -0.03 17.23
N LEU A 215 -21.11 1.11 17.28
CA LEU A 215 -21.93 1.64 16.19
C LEU A 215 -21.14 2.47 15.17
N GLY A 216 -19.84 2.69 15.36
CA GLY A 216 -19.04 3.57 14.51
C GLY A 216 -19.16 5.07 14.82
N CYS A 217 -19.79 5.44 15.94
CA CYS A 217 -19.95 6.83 16.38
C CYS A 217 -18.70 7.32 17.16
N TYR A 218 -17.53 7.21 16.53
CA TYR A 218 -16.23 7.28 17.22
C TYR A 218 -15.99 8.59 17.96
N ARG A 219 -16.27 9.77 17.37
CA ARG A 219 -16.03 11.06 18.03
C ARG A 219 -16.86 11.27 19.29
N LEU A 220 -18.10 10.76 19.31
CA LEU A 220 -18.97 10.81 20.48
C LEU A 220 -18.45 9.88 21.58
N ALA A 221 -18.00 8.68 21.22
CA ALA A 221 -17.36 7.74 22.16
C ALA A 221 -16.06 8.33 22.73
N ALA A 222 -15.24 8.95 21.88
CA ALA A 222 -13.97 9.58 22.25
C ALA A 222 -14.15 10.65 23.33
N GLY A 223 -15.19 11.49 23.21
CA GLY A 223 -15.51 12.51 24.22
C GLY A 223 -15.85 11.91 25.59
N LEU A 224 -16.62 10.81 25.60
CA LEU A 224 -16.98 10.12 26.85
C LEU A 224 -15.78 9.39 27.48
N PHE A 225 -14.94 8.73 26.68
CA PHE A 225 -13.72 8.12 27.19
C PHE A 225 -12.74 9.16 27.73
N LYS A 226 -12.56 10.30 27.05
CA LYS A 226 -11.72 11.41 27.53
C LYS A 226 -12.23 11.97 28.85
N GLN A 227 -13.53 12.21 28.98
CA GLN A 227 -14.15 12.66 30.24
C GLN A 227 -13.85 11.68 31.40
N LEU A 228 -13.96 10.37 31.14
CA LEU A 228 -13.65 9.34 32.14
C LEU A 228 -12.15 9.30 32.46
N ALA A 229 -11.29 9.47 31.46
CA ALA A 229 -9.84 9.50 31.62
C ALA A 229 -9.40 10.69 32.50
N GLU A 230 -9.98 11.87 32.28
CA GLU A 230 -9.74 13.07 33.11
C GLU A 230 -10.22 12.88 34.55
N ALA A 231 -11.34 12.18 34.75
CA ALA A 231 -11.91 11.95 36.08
C ALA A 231 -11.16 10.88 36.89
N THR A 232 -10.53 9.90 36.23
CA THR A 232 -9.96 8.71 36.88
C THR A 232 -8.44 8.63 36.79
N GLY A 233 -7.82 9.29 35.81
CA GLY A 233 -6.38 9.24 35.56
C GLY A 233 -5.88 7.93 34.95
N GLN A 234 -6.75 7.01 34.50
CA GLN A 234 -6.32 5.69 34.02
C GLN A 234 -5.82 5.73 32.57
N ALA A 235 -4.61 5.19 32.31
CA ALA A 235 -3.99 5.12 30.98
C ALA A 235 -4.89 4.42 29.94
N THR A 236 -5.56 3.34 30.30
CA THR A 236 -6.50 2.60 29.44
C THR A 236 -7.62 3.49 28.88
N LEU A 237 -8.14 4.43 29.66
CA LEU A 237 -9.20 5.34 29.21
C LEU A 237 -8.66 6.42 28.28
N TRP A 238 -7.43 6.90 28.51
CA TRP A 238 -6.72 7.77 27.56
C TRP A 238 -6.47 7.05 26.22
N LYS A 239 -5.99 5.79 26.26
CA LYS A 239 -5.81 4.92 25.10
C LYS A 239 -7.11 4.72 24.32
N ASN A 240 -8.21 4.38 24.98
CA ASN A 240 -9.52 4.21 24.34
C ASN A 240 -10.02 5.50 23.70
N ALA A 241 -9.81 6.65 24.36
CA ALA A 241 -10.15 7.95 23.79
C ALA A 241 -9.32 8.23 22.53
N ALA A 242 -8.00 8.03 22.60
CA ALA A 242 -7.06 8.26 21.50
C ALA A 242 -7.44 7.45 20.25
N PHE A 243 -7.69 6.14 20.38
CA PHE A 243 -8.18 5.32 19.27
C PHE A 243 -9.48 5.85 18.68
N CYS A 244 -10.46 6.21 19.51
CA CYS A 244 -11.73 6.77 19.00
C CYS A 244 -11.56 8.14 18.31
N TYR A 245 -10.59 8.96 18.72
CA TYR A 245 -10.24 10.19 18.00
C TYR A 245 -9.58 9.89 16.65
N ALA A 246 -8.63 8.95 16.62
CA ALA A 246 -7.97 8.50 15.38
C ALA A 246 -9.00 7.95 14.39
N TRP A 247 -9.89 7.05 14.86
CA TRP A 247 -10.98 6.50 14.05
C TRP A 247 -12.00 7.54 13.61
N ALA A 248 -12.05 8.71 14.25
CA ALA A 248 -12.87 9.84 13.82
C ALA A 248 -12.12 10.85 12.94
N THR A 249 -10.94 10.51 12.42
CA THR A 249 -10.06 11.35 11.58
C THR A 249 -9.45 12.56 12.31
N ASP A 250 -9.48 12.56 13.65
CA ASP A 250 -8.93 13.64 14.49
C ASP A 250 -7.56 13.18 15.03
N GLU A 251 -6.61 12.98 14.12
CA GLU A 251 -5.30 12.37 14.40
C GLU A 251 -4.42 13.23 15.31
N ILE A 252 -4.49 14.56 15.18
CA ILE A 252 -3.79 15.50 16.07
C ILE A 252 -4.24 15.28 17.52
N GLN A 253 -5.55 15.28 17.76
CA GLN A 253 -6.07 15.05 19.11
C GLN A 253 -5.79 13.62 19.58
N ALA A 254 -5.74 12.63 18.68
CA ALA A 254 -5.37 11.26 19.03
C ALA A 254 -3.90 11.17 19.47
N ALA A 255 -2.97 11.78 18.74
CA ALA A 255 -1.55 11.82 19.07
C ALA A 255 -1.31 12.44 20.46
N GLU A 256 -1.92 13.59 20.75
CA GLU A 256 -1.87 14.22 22.08
C GLU A 256 -2.28 13.26 23.21
N LEU A 257 -3.34 12.49 23.00
CA LEU A 257 -3.86 11.56 24.01
C LEU A 257 -3.02 10.28 24.12
N PHE A 258 -2.40 9.83 23.03
CA PHE A 258 -1.45 8.73 23.06
C PHE A 258 -0.16 9.12 23.80
N HIS A 259 0.41 10.30 23.55
CA HIS A 259 1.51 10.85 24.34
C HIS A 259 1.15 10.91 25.82
N GLN A 260 -0.03 11.44 26.15
CA GLN A 260 -0.48 11.49 27.52
C GLN A 260 -0.63 10.09 28.14
N ALA A 261 -1.22 9.13 27.43
CA ALA A 261 -1.36 7.75 27.89
C ALA A 261 0.01 7.11 28.15
N ALA A 262 0.99 7.33 27.26
CA ALA A 262 2.34 6.80 27.39
C ALA A 262 3.06 7.30 28.65
N THR A 263 2.79 8.54 29.09
CA THR A 263 3.39 9.07 30.34
C THR A 263 2.82 8.47 31.63
N ILE A 264 1.62 7.89 31.55
CA ILE A 264 0.89 7.33 32.69
C ILE A 264 1.06 5.81 32.75
N GLU A 265 1.26 5.16 31.60
CA GLU A 265 1.40 3.72 31.48
C GLU A 265 2.62 3.19 32.24
N GLU A 266 2.42 2.16 33.06
CA GLU A 266 3.45 1.60 33.92
C GLU A 266 4.26 0.51 33.20
N ASP A 267 3.64 -0.23 32.28
CA ASP A 267 4.37 -1.21 31.47
C ASP A 267 5.20 -0.49 30.40
N PHE A 268 6.52 -0.66 30.47
CA PHE A 268 7.45 0.01 29.56
C PHE A 268 7.15 -0.28 28.08
N ALA A 269 6.73 -1.50 27.73
CA ALA A 269 6.51 -1.86 26.35
C ALA A 269 5.18 -1.31 25.81
N GLU A 270 4.12 -1.33 26.63
CA GLU A 270 2.86 -0.65 26.31
C GLU A 270 3.05 0.86 26.19
N ALA A 271 3.81 1.49 27.09
CA ALA A 271 4.12 2.91 27.03
C ALA A 271 4.86 3.29 25.73
N VAL A 272 5.83 2.46 25.31
CA VAL A 272 6.55 2.65 24.04
C VAL A 272 5.61 2.45 22.84
N GLU A 273 4.70 1.49 22.86
CA GLU A 273 3.72 1.29 21.79
C GLU A 273 2.79 2.51 21.64
N LEU A 274 2.27 3.04 22.76
CA LEU A 274 1.44 4.25 22.76
C LEU A 274 2.20 5.46 22.21
N GLU A 275 3.43 5.67 22.67
CA GLU A 275 4.28 6.76 22.20
C GLU A 275 4.67 6.59 20.71
N THR A 276 4.85 5.36 20.23
CA THR A 276 5.12 5.08 18.81
C THR A 276 3.92 5.46 17.94
N LEU A 277 2.70 5.11 18.37
CA LEU A 277 1.47 5.51 17.67
C LEU A 277 1.33 7.04 17.65
N ALA A 278 1.65 7.71 18.75
CA ALA A 278 1.61 9.16 18.84
C ALA A 278 2.57 9.82 17.83
N GLN A 279 3.84 9.43 17.84
CA GLN A 279 4.85 9.98 16.94
C GLN A 279 4.56 9.71 15.46
N LEU A 280 3.99 8.53 15.12
CA LEU A 280 3.56 8.25 13.74
C LEU A 280 2.40 9.16 13.30
N LEU A 281 1.45 9.44 14.19
CA LEU A 281 0.33 10.34 13.89
C LEU A 281 0.79 11.79 13.78
N ASP A 282 1.72 12.24 14.62
CA ASP A 282 2.35 13.56 14.50
C ASP A 282 3.07 13.70 13.16
N LEU A 283 3.84 12.68 12.76
CA LEU A 283 4.51 12.61 11.47
C LEU A 283 3.53 12.67 10.29
N ASN A 284 2.38 11.99 10.38
CA ASN A 284 1.36 12.01 9.34
C ASN A 284 0.69 13.39 9.18
N ASN A 285 0.75 14.23 10.22
CA ASN A 285 0.10 15.55 10.28
C ASN A 285 1.10 16.72 10.30
N THR A 286 2.39 16.47 10.09
CA THR A 286 3.40 17.54 10.11
C THR A 286 3.28 18.45 8.89
N GLY A 287 3.45 19.76 9.10
CA GLY A 287 3.61 20.73 8.02
C GLY A 287 5.08 20.95 7.61
N GLU A 288 6.03 20.34 8.34
CA GLU A 288 7.46 20.42 8.04
C GLU A 288 7.84 19.28 7.08
N VAL A 289 7.65 19.56 5.79
CA VAL A 289 7.92 18.62 4.70
C VAL A 289 8.86 19.25 3.67
N VAL A 290 9.59 18.40 2.97
CA VAL A 290 10.30 18.74 1.73
C VAL A 290 9.32 18.50 0.59
N GLU A 291 8.83 19.58 0.01
CA GLU A 291 7.88 19.55 -1.10
C GLU A 291 8.56 19.14 -2.41
N SER A 292 7.79 18.47 -3.28
CA SER A 292 8.19 18.27 -4.67
C SER A 292 7.70 19.42 -5.53
N ILE A 293 8.60 20.02 -6.31
CA ILE A 293 8.30 21.12 -7.22
C ILE A 293 8.16 20.57 -8.63
N GLU A 294 7.04 20.91 -9.27
CA GLU A 294 6.77 20.63 -10.67
C GLU A 294 6.98 21.89 -11.53
N LYS A 295 7.62 21.71 -12.69
CA LYS A 295 7.70 22.72 -13.75
C LYS A 295 7.19 22.14 -15.06
N VAL A 296 6.23 22.81 -15.68
CA VAL A 296 5.57 22.35 -16.89
C VAL A 296 5.96 23.22 -18.09
N TYR A 297 6.26 22.55 -19.20
CA TYR A 297 6.59 23.19 -20.47
C TYR A 297 5.76 22.58 -21.59
N GLU A 298 5.24 23.41 -22.49
CA GLU A 298 4.77 22.97 -23.80
C GLU A 298 5.95 22.73 -24.73
N VAL A 299 5.86 21.68 -25.55
CA VAL A 299 6.88 21.33 -26.55
C VAL A 299 6.24 21.15 -27.93
N GLU A 300 6.76 21.87 -28.94
CA GLU A 300 6.27 21.77 -30.32
C GLU A 300 6.98 20.64 -31.10
N SER A 301 8.26 20.40 -30.84
CA SER A 301 9.06 19.37 -31.50
C SER A 301 9.66 18.37 -30.51
N LEU A 302 8.83 17.38 -30.13
CA LEU A 302 9.20 16.31 -29.21
C LEU A 302 10.46 15.55 -29.65
N SER A 303 10.58 15.20 -30.93
CA SER A 303 11.73 14.44 -31.44
C SER A 303 13.07 15.15 -31.25
N LYS A 304 13.10 16.48 -31.44
CA LYS A 304 14.30 17.29 -31.19
C LYS A 304 14.61 17.38 -29.70
N PHE A 305 13.57 17.59 -28.89
CA PHE A 305 13.72 17.65 -27.43
C PHE A 305 14.34 16.37 -26.88
N LEU A 306 13.80 15.20 -27.27
CA LEU A 306 14.36 13.90 -26.90
C LEU A 306 15.81 13.74 -27.37
N THR A 307 16.12 14.14 -28.61
CA THR A 307 17.48 14.04 -29.17
C THR A 307 18.50 14.86 -28.36
N LEU A 308 18.11 16.05 -27.88
CA LEU A 308 18.99 16.90 -27.07
C LEU A 308 19.22 16.31 -25.67
N LEU A 309 18.16 15.83 -25.01
CA LEU A 309 18.29 15.20 -23.70
C LEU A 309 19.17 13.94 -23.75
N GLU A 310 18.98 13.08 -24.76
CA GLU A 310 19.76 11.84 -24.93
C GLU A 310 21.26 12.07 -25.15
N GLN A 311 21.66 13.26 -25.60
CA GLN A 311 23.08 13.60 -25.78
C GLN A 311 23.76 14.04 -24.48
N HIS A 312 22.99 14.39 -23.45
CA HIS A 312 23.55 14.92 -22.21
C HIS A 312 23.79 13.77 -21.20
N PRO A 313 25.02 13.60 -20.68
CA PRO A 313 25.43 12.41 -19.92
C PRO A 313 24.82 12.30 -18.50
N GLN A 314 23.99 13.26 -18.10
CA GLN A 314 23.28 13.31 -16.82
C GLN A 314 21.77 13.13 -16.95
N PHE A 315 21.26 12.90 -18.17
CA PHE A 315 19.87 12.55 -18.40
C PHE A 315 19.82 11.08 -18.82
N LEU A 316 19.31 10.26 -17.92
CA LEU A 316 19.26 8.82 -18.10
C LEU A 316 17.84 8.42 -18.48
N ARG A 317 17.67 7.87 -19.68
CA ARG A 317 16.37 7.39 -20.13
C ARG A 317 15.95 6.21 -19.27
N GLY A 318 14.80 6.35 -18.60
CA GLY A 318 14.19 5.29 -17.80
C GLY A 318 13.08 4.57 -18.57
N ASN A 319 12.45 3.62 -17.88
CA ASN A 319 11.26 2.94 -18.40
C ASN A 319 10.04 3.80 -18.12
N VAL A 320 9.18 3.93 -19.12
CA VAL A 320 7.87 4.55 -18.97
C VAL A 320 6.99 3.56 -18.17
N PRO A 321 6.33 4.00 -17.08
CA PRO A 321 5.40 3.14 -16.35
C PRO A 321 4.28 2.64 -17.29
N PRO A 322 3.84 1.39 -17.18
CA PRO A 322 2.66 0.94 -17.92
C PRO A 322 1.45 1.79 -17.50
N PRO A 323 0.46 2.02 -18.40
CA PRO A 323 -0.78 2.67 -18.01
C PRO A 323 -1.43 1.87 -16.88
N GLU A 324 -1.61 2.50 -15.71
CA GLU A 324 -2.42 1.91 -14.65
C GLU A 324 -3.87 1.79 -15.15
N GLN A 325 -4.48 0.61 -14.97
CA GLN A 325 -5.82 0.30 -15.52
C GLN A 325 -6.95 1.14 -14.89
N GLU A 326 -6.65 1.90 -13.83
CA GLU A 326 -7.60 2.70 -13.06
C GLU A 326 -7.38 4.22 -13.16
N LEU A 327 -6.54 4.70 -14.08
CA LEU A 327 -6.45 6.14 -14.34
C LEU A 327 -7.82 6.64 -14.83
N ASP A 328 -8.28 7.78 -14.29
CA ASP A 328 -9.43 8.49 -14.85
C ASP A 328 -9.18 8.68 -16.36
N LEU A 329 -10.23 8.52 -17.17
CA LEU A 329 -10.18 8.49 -18.65
C LEU A 329 -9.47 9.69 -19.33
N ASP A 330 -9.06 10.70 -18.56
CA ASP A 330 -8.45 11.96 -19.00
C ASP A 330 -6.93 12.08 -18.71
N GLU A 331 -6.29 11.17 -17.97
CA GLU A 331 -4.82 11.24 -17.74
C GLU A 331 -4.02 10.57 -18.86
N ARG A 332 -3.16 11.35 -19.54
CA ARG A 332 -2.27 10.84 -20.60
C ARG A 332 -1.12 10.06 -20.00
N VAL A 333 -0.72 8.99 -20.66
CA VAL A 333 0.50 8.23 -20.33
C VAL A 333 1.72 8.94 -20.92
N PRO A 334 2.83 9.07 -20.18
CA PRO A 334 4.06 9.61 -20.75
C PRO A 334 4.57 8.73 -21.89
N VAL A 335 5.14 9.32 -22.93
CA VAL A 335 5.80 8.62 -24.05
C VAL A 335 7.30 8.42 -23.81
N ALA A 336 7.88 9.16 -22.86
CA ALA A 336 9.25 9.00 -22.41
C ALA A 336 9.41 9.52 -20.98
N TYR A 337 10.37 8.92 -20.27
CA TYR A 337 10.76 9.27 -18.91
C TYR A 337 12.29 9.37 -18.80
N PHE A 338 12.79 10.40 -18.12
CA PHE A 338 14.21 10.59 -17.85
C PHE A 338 14.48 10.87 -16.37
N GLN A 339 15.57 10.32 -15.86
CA GLN A 339 16.16 10.69 -14.57
C GLN A 339 17.27 11.69 -14.77
N ILE A 340 17.34 12.70 -13.90
CA ILE A 340 18.43 13.67 -13.83
C ILE A 340 19.36 13.26 -12.70
N VAL A 341 20.63 13.03 -13.01
CA VAL A 341 21.64 12.64 -12.03
C VAL A 341 22.63 13.76 -11.74
N ASN A 342 23.08 13.84 -10.49
CA ASN A 342 24.00 14.88 -10.02
C ASN A 342 25.42 14.80 -10.65
N THR A 343 25.82 13.63 -11.13
CA THR A 343 27.12 13.39 -11.76
C THR A 343 26.95 12.61 -13.07
N PRO A 344 27.79 12.86 -14.10
CA PRO A 344 27.75 12.10 -15.35
C PRO A 344 27.94 10.59 -15.12
N VAL A 345 27.13 9.78 -15.79
CA VAL A 345 27.18 8.31 -15.68
C VAL A 345 27.51 7.69 -17.02
N ASP A 346 28.60 6.92 -17.07
CA ASP A 346 28.88 6.02 -18.20
C ASP A 346 28.03 4.74 -18.04
N MET A 347 26.95 4.64 -18.81
CA MET A 347 26.01 3.52 -18.75
C MET A 347 26.64 2.18 -19.15
N GLU A 348 27.75 2.20 -19.89
CA GLU A 348 28.49 1.01 -20.32
C GLU A 348 29.54 0.55 -19.30
N SER A 349 29.81 1.37 -18.27
CA SER A 349 30.77 1.04 -17.21
C SER A 349 30.30 -0.14 -16.36
N LYS A 350 31.28 -0.91 -15.85
CA LYS A 350 31.04 -1.95 -14.85
C LYS A 350 30.97 -1.39 -13.41
N GLY A 351 31.13 -0.08 -13.24
CA GLY A 351 31.05 0.59 -11.94
C GLY A 351 32.24 0.33 -11.02
N GLU A 352 33.43 0.07 -11.59
CA GLU A 352 34.66 -0.26 -10.85
C GLU A 352 35.12 0.90 -9.93
N ASP A 353 34.88 2.13 -10.36
CA ASP A 353 35.23 3.36 -9.61
C ASP A 353 34.09 3.88 -8.70
N ILE A 354 32.94 3.20 -8.68
CA ILE A 354 31.78 3.61 -7.88
C ILE A 354 31.94 3.11 -6.44
N THR A 355 31.83 4.05 -5.51
CA THR A 355 31.97 3.92 -4.07
C THR A 355 30.80 4.63 -3.38
N LEU A 356 30.68 4.48 -2.07
CA LEU A 356 29.63 5.12 -1.29
C LEU A 356 29.63 6.66 -1.41
N ASP A 357 30.81 7.27 -1.56
CA ASP A 357 30.97 8.73 -1.54
C ASP A 357 30.76 9.40 -2.91
N ASN A 358 30.77 8.62 -4.00
CA ASN A 358 30.66 9.15 -5.37
C ASN A 358 29.57 8.46 -6.21
N VAL A 359 28.71 7.65 -5.58
CA VAL A 359 27.57 7.02 -6.25
C VAL A 359 26.66 8.12 -6.85
N PRO A 360 26.27 8.00 -8.12
CA PRO A 360 25.36 8.96 -8.75
C PRO A 360 24.00 8.98 -8.05
N VAL A 361 23.51 10.19 -7.77
CA VAL A 361 22.24 10.45 -7.09
C VAL A 361 21.27 11.09 -8.08
N VAL A 362 20.04 10.58 -8.14
CA VAL A 362 18.93 11.18 -8.88
C VAL A 362 18.45 12.40 -8.13
N ILE A 363 18.43 13.55 -8.81
CA ILE A 363 18.07 14.87 -8.27
C ILE A 363 16.82 15.45 -8.93
N GLY A 364 16.25 14.75 -9.91
CA GLY A 364 15.02 15.16 -10.57
C GLY A 364 14.59 14.15 -11.64
N ASP A 365 13.38 14.33 -12.13
CA ASP A 365 12.71 13.46 -13.10
C ASP A 365 12.07 14.30 -14.20
N ILE A 366 11.93 13.73 -15.40
CA ILE A 366 11.23 14.35 -16.51
C ILE A 366 10.25 13.35 -17.11
N ASP A 367 8.96 13.68 -17.07
CA ASP A 367 7.92 13.02 -17.85
C ASP A 367 7.61 13.80 -19.12
N ILE A 368 7.41 13.07 -20.21
CA ILE A 368 7.20 13.67 -21.52
C ILE A 368 5.94 13.07 -22.14
N PHE A 369 5.01 13.91 -22.55
CA PHE A 369 3.72 13.54 -23.12
C PHE A 369 3.63 14.04 -24.57
N ASP A 370 3.15 13.19 -25.48
CA ASP A 370 2.97 13.59 -26.87
C ASP A 370 1.72 14.46 -27.06
N ALA A 371 1.70 15.21 -28.15
CA ALA A 371 0.57 16.05 -28.51
C ALA A 371 -0.60 15.19 -29.01
N ASP A 372 -1.78 15.37 -28.43
CA ASP A 372 -3.01 14.78 -28.97
C ASP A 372 -3.65 15.76 -29.96
N ARG A 373 -3.44 15.50 -31.25
CA ARG A 373 -4.00 16.32 -32.33
C ARG A 373 -5.51 16.17 -32.50
N GLN A 374 -6.11 15.07 -32.03
CA GLN A 374 -7.56 14.87 -32.11
C GLN A 374 -8.27 15.71 -31.05
N LEU A 375 -7.68 15.78 -29.85
CA LEU A 375 -8.18 16.57 -28.72
C LEU A 375 -7.63 18.01 -28.70
N GLY A 376 -6.73 18.35 -29.64
CA GLY A 376 -6.14 19.69 -29.75
C GLY A 376 -5.19 20.03 -28.60
N GLN A 377 -4.66 19.03 -27.92
CA GLN A 377 -3.82 19.23 -26.75
C GLN A 377 -2.32 19.22 -27.13
N PRO A 378 -1.51 20.14 -26.58
CA PRO A 378 -0.09 20.22 -26.90
C PRO A 378 0.71 19.07 -26.30
N GLY A 379 1.93 18.88 -26.80
CA GLY A 379 2.93 18.03 -26.15
C GLY A 379 3.43 18.73 -24.89
N LEU A 380 3.65 17.97 -23.82
CA LEU A 380 4.02 18.50 -22.51
C LEU A 380 5.30 17.84 -22.00
N VAL A 381 6.10 18.61 -21.30
CA VAL A 381 7.26 18.16 -20.54
C VAL A 381 7.05 18.61 -19.11
N ARG A 382 7.14 17.66 -18.17
CA ARG A 382 7.03 17.93 -16.74
C ARG A 382 8.35 17.59 -16.09
N LEU A 383 8.99 18.58 -15.47
CA LEU A 383 10.20 18.44 -14.67
C LEU A 383 9.81 18.43 -13.20
N TYR A 384 10.22 17.39 -12.47
CA TYR A 384 9.98 17.26 -11.04
C TYR A 384 11.31 17.18 -10.29
N ALA A 385 11.38 17.84 -9.15
CA ALA A 385 12.48 17.67 -8.19
C ALA A 385 12.04 18.18 -6.82
N TYR A 386 12.65 17.66 -5.76
CA TYR A 386 12.41 18.19 -4.43
C TYR A 386 12.98 19.61 -4.28
N GLU A 387 12.35 20.39 -3.42
CA GLU A 387 12.77 21.76 -3.14
C GLU A 387 14.20 21.88 -2.59
N GLY A 388 14.78 23.08 -2.73
CA GLY A 388 16.16 23.35 -2.34
C GLY A 388 17.17 23.09 -3.47
N ASP A 389 18.28 22.41 -3.14
CA ASP A 389 19.40 22.24 -4.07
C ASP A 389 19.08 21.31 -5.25
N GLN A 390 18.14 20.37 -5.09
CA GLN A 390 17.76 19.41 -6.12
C GLN A 390 17.10 20.10 -7.32
N ILE A 391 15.98 20.83 -7.11
CA ILE A 391 15.32 21.58 -8.18
C ILE A 391 16.25 22.59 -8.84
N THR A 392 17.05 23.32 -8.07
CA THR A 392 17.97 24.33 -8.60
C THR A 392 19.01 23.70 -9.53
N SER A 393 19.53 22.52 -9.14
CA SER A 393 20.50 21.77 -9.95
C SER A 393 19.85 21.12 -11.17
N ALA A 394 18.64 20.59 -11.01
CA ALA A 394 17.87 19.98 -12.09
C ALA A 394 17.52 20.99 -13.19
N GLU A 395 17.02 22.18 -12.81
CA GLU A 395 16.73 23.28 -13.75
C GLU A 395 17.99 23.74 -14.49
N LYS A 396 19.10 23.89 -13.76
CA LYS A 396 20.37 24.26 -14.38
C LYS A 396 20.83 23.24 -15.42
N LEU A 397 20.77 21.94 -15.11
CA LEU A 397 21.12 20.88 -16.06
C LEU A 397 20.16 20.83 -17.24
N PHE A 398 18.87 21.06 -16.99
CA PHE A 398 17.85 21.13 -18.03
C PHE A 398 18.13 22.27 -19.02
N ASP A 399 18.51 23.43 -18.51
CA ASP A 399 18.91 24.58 -19.30
C ASP A 399 20.22 24.35 -20.08
N GLU A 400 21.20 23.70 -19.45
CA GLU A 400 22.48 23.34 -20.07
C GLU A 400 22.31 22.33 -21.21
N ALA A 401 21.45 21.31 -21.04
CA ALA A 401 21.22 20.28 -22.04
C ALA A 401 20.53 20.83 -23.30
N LEU A 402 19.60 21.78 -23.14
CA LEU A 402 18.85 22.34 -24.26
C LEU A 402 19.56 23.54 -24.89
N GLY A 403 20.14 24.42 -24.07
CA GLY A 403 20.63 25.73 -24.49
C GLY A 403 19.54 26.63 -25.09
N GLU A 404 19.87 27.91 -25.32
CA GLU A 404 18.91 28.88 -25.86
C GLU A 404 18.39 28.50 -27.26
N GLN A 405 19.28 28.03 -28.13
CA GLN A 405 18.88 27.63 -29.49
C GLN A 405 18.06 26.34 -29.48
N GLY A 406 18.39 25.35 -28.64
CA GLY A 406 17.63 24.10 -28.56
C GLY A 406 16.23 24.32 -27.98
N LYS A 407 16.08 25.19 -26.97
CA LYS A 407 14.76 25.63 -26.49
C LYS A 407 13.92 26.25 -27.60
N GLN A 408 14.49 27.14 -28.42
CA GLN A 408 13.81 27.73 -29.58
C GLN A 408 13.47 26.68 -30.64
N ASP A 409 14.41 25.80 -30.98
CA ASP A 409 14.24 24.77 -32.01
C ASP A 409 13.20 23.71 -31.65
N CYS A 410 13.02 23.45 -30.35
CA CYS A 410 11.97 22.59 -29.80
C CYS A 410 10.62 23.30 -29.64
N GLY A 411 10.59 24.64 -29.74
CA GLY A 411 9.42 25.45 -29.43
C GLY A 411 9.01 25.37 -27.95
N LEU A 412 9.98 25.20 -27.04
CA LEU A 412 9.71 25.00 -25.62
C LEU A 412 9.19 26.29 -24.98
N LYS A 413 8.03 26.22 -24.31
CA LYS A 413 7.43 27.38 -23.63
C LYS A 413 7.01 26.99 -22.20
N PRO A 414 7.39 27.75 -21.17
CA PRO A 414 6.92 27.49 -19.82
C PRO A 414 5.41 27.72 -19.75
N VAL A 415 4.71 26.85 -19.03
CA VAL A 415 3.30 26.98 -18.73
C VAL A 415 3.20 27.57 -17.32
N GLU A 416 2.55 28.75 -17.20
CA GLU A 416 2.16 29.25 -15.89
C GLU A 416 1.03 28.36 -15.37
N GLN A 417 1.32 27.55 -14.34
CA GLN A 417 0.28 26.79 -13.65
C GLN A 417 -0.62 27.77 -12.90
N GLU A 418 -1.87 27.93 -13.36
CA GLU A 418 -2.95 28.35 -12.46
C GLU A 418 -3.11 27.26 -11.38
N GLN A 419 -3.59 27.61 -10.18
CA GLN A 419 -3.61 26.76 -8.96
C GLN A 419 -4.47 25.48 -9.04
N GLU A 420 -4.51 24.79 -10.17
CA GLU A 420 -5.12 23.47 -10.32
C GLU A 420 -4.26 22.38 -9.65
N VAL A 421 -4.91 21.26 -9.33
CA VAL A 421 -4.36 20.11 -8.63
C VAL A 421 -3.14 19.59 -9.39
N SER A 422 -1.96 19.83 -8.83
CA SER A 422 -0.68 19.34 -9.31
C SER A 422 -0.69 17.81 -9.36
N SER A 423 -0.55 17.23 -10.55
CA SER A 423 -0.41 15.77 -10.77
C SER A 423 1.03 15.29 -10.53
N ASN A 424 1.68 15.85 -9.51
CA ASN A 424 3.08 15.55 -9.19
C ASN A 424 3.18 14.13 -8.61
N PRO A 425 3.94 13.23 -9.23
CA PRO A 425 4.04 11.84 -8.79
C PRO A 425 4.86 11.69 -7.50
N LEU A 426 5.61 12.71 -7.09
CA LEU A 426 6.43 12.68 -5.87
C LEU A 426 5.65 13.24 -4.69
N SER A 427 5.38 12.38 -3.71
CA SER A 427 4.79 12.78 -2.43
C SER A 427 5.76 13.66 -1.61
N PRO A 428 5.23 14.62 -0.83
CA PRO A 428 6.02 15.37 0.14
C PRO A 428 6.62 14.42 1.20
N VAL A 429 7.82 14.73 1.65
CA VAL A 429 8.55 13.91 2.63
C VAL A 429 8.78 14.72 3.91
N PRO A 430 8.40 14.25 5.10
CA PRO A 430 8.71 14.92 6.36
C PRO A 430 10.21 15.27 6.47
N THR A 431 10.54 16.49 6.90
CA THR A 431 11.93 16.98 6.91
C THR A 431 12.85 16.08 7.73
N GLU A 432 12.38 15.52 8.85
CA GLU A 432 13.16 14.60 9.67
C GLU A 432 13.41 13.23 9.01
N GLN A 433 12.59 12.85 8.02
CA GLN A 433 12.76 11.63 7.23
C GLN A 433 13.60 11.84 5.97
N TRP A 434 13.76 13.08 5.51
CA TRP A 434 14.45 13.42 4.26
C TRP A 434 15.84 12.77 4.14
N SER A 435 16.58 12.71 5.24
CA SER A 435 17.92 12.11 5.27
C SER A 435 17.95 10.59 5.02
N LEU A 436 16.82 9.90 5.18
CA LEU A 436 16.67 8.47 4.88
C LEU A 436 16.38 8.22 3.40
N PHE A 437 15.87 9.22 2.68
CA PHE A 437 15.58 9.11 1.26
C PHE A 437 16.84 9.32 0.43
N PHE A 438 17.23 8.30 -0.33
CA PHE A 438 18.27 8.39 -1.33
C PHE A 438 17.82 7.66 -2.60
N ARG A 439 17.99 8.31 -3.74
CA ARG A 439 17.66 7.75 -5.06
C ARG A 439 18.96 7.63 -5.84
N TRP A 440 19.48 6.43 -6.00
CA TRP A 440 20.71 6.20 -6.73
C TRP A 440 20.45 5.72 -8.15
N SER A 441 21.37 6.05 -9.04
CA SER A 441 21.40 5.51 -10.39
C SER A 441 22.73 4.81 -10.65
N PHE A 442 22.65 3.64 -11.28
CA PHE A 442 23.80 2.78 -11.52
C PHE A 442 23.97 2.50 -13.01
N PRO A 443 25.22 2.36 -13.51
CA PRO A 443 25.47 1.89 -14.87
C PRO A 443 24.77 0.56 -15.16
N GLN A 444 24.28 0.37 -16.39
CA GLN A 444 23.54 -0.84 -16.77
C GLN A 444 24.38 -2.12 -16.58
N LYS A 445 25.68 -2.06 -16.86
CA LYS A 445 26.60 -3.20 -16.77
C LYS A 445 27.17 -3.43 -15.36
N MET A 446 26.88 -2.56 -14.39
CA MET A 446 27.34 -2.75 -13.01
C MET A 446 26.68 -4.00 -12.38
N PRO A 447 27.45 -4.92 -11.78
CA PRO A 447 26.88 -6.11 -11.13
C PRO A 447 25.86 -5.76 -10.03
N ILE A 448 24.73 -6.47 -10.01
CA ILE A 448 23.63 -6.22 -9.04
C ILE A 448 24.12 -6.42 -7.60
N LEU A 449 24.95 -7.44 -7.35
CA LEU A 449 25.56 -7.65 -6.03
C LEU A 449 26.30 -6.42 -5.52
N ARG A 450 27.09 -5.77 -6.40
CA ARG A 450 27.86 -4.58 -6.02
C ARG A 450 26.95 -3.40 -5.67
N ARG A 451 25.82 -3.24 -6.36
CA ARG A 451 24.81 -2.22 -6.05
C ARG A 451 24.24 -2.43 -4.65
N ARG A 452 23.83 -3.66 -4.33
CA ARG A 452 23.30 -4.03 -3.00
C ARG A 452 24.32 -3.89 -1.87
N GLU A 453 25.59 -4.21 -2.13
CA GLU A 453 26.65 -3.98 -1.16
C GLU A 453 26.77 -2.49 -0.79
N LEU A 454 26.66 -1.60 -1.77
CA LEU A 454 26.68 -0.15 -1.54
C LEU A 454 25.42 0.30 -0.79
N GLU A 455 24.24 -0.21 -1.17
CA GLU A 455 22.98 0.11 -0.49
C GLU A 455 23.01 -0.33 0.98
N ALA A 456 23.51 -1.54 1.26
CA ALA A 456 23.68 -2.03 2.64
C ALA A 456 24.67 -1.17 3.45
N GLN A 457 25.76 -0.70 2.82
CA GLN A 457 26.69 0.23 3.47
C GLN A 457 26.04 1.59 3.75
N GLN A 458 25.21 2.09 2.82
CA GLN A 458 24.46 3.33 3.01
C GLN A 458 23.47 3.21 4.14
N TRP A 459 22.65 2.15 4.17
CA TRP A 459 21.72 1.92 5.28
C TRP A 459 22.44 1.86 6.62
N LYS A 460 23.56 1.14 6.70
CA LYS A 460 24.36 1.10 7.92
C LYS A 460 24.82 2.49 8.37
N LYS A 461 25.28 3.34 7.44
CA LYS A 461 25.68 4.73 7.74
C LYS A 461 24.47 5.56 8.18
N LEU A 462 23.33 5.43 7.49
CA LEU A 462 22.10 6.16 7.80
C LEU A 462 21.59 5.83 9.21
N LEU A 463 21.52 4.55 9.56
CA LEU A 463 20.97 4.09 10.83
C LEU A 463 21.90 4.40 12.01
N SER A 464 23.21 4.16 11.84
CA SER A 464 24.19 4.32 12.94
C SER A 464 24.71 5.75 13.13
N GLU A 465 24.78 6.55 12.06
CA GLU A 465 25.35 7.90 12.10
C GLU A 465 24.31 8.97 11.80
N THR A 466 23.66 8.93 10.63
CA THR A 466 22.79 10.03 10.18
C THR A 466 21.58 10.20 11.10
N TRP A 467 20.76 9.14 11.26
CA TRP A 467 19.57 9.17 12.11
C TRP A 467 19.90 9.52 13.55
N SER A 468 21.01 9.01 14.09
CA SER A 468 21.48 9.31 15.44
C SER A 468 21.73 10.81 15.68
N ASN A 469 22.01 11.57 14.61
CA ASN A 469 22.28 13.00 14.63
C ASN A 469 21.14 13.85 14.02
N THR A 470 20.06 13.23 13.54
CA THR A 470 18.89 13.95 13.02
C THR A 470 18.01 14.39 14.19
N LYS A 471 17.53 15.64 14.16
CA LYS A 471 16.58 16.13 15.16
C LYS A 471 15.20 15.56 14.89
N LEU A 472 14.54 15.05 15.92
CA LEU A 472 13.22 14.44 15.81
C LEU A 472 12.20 15.23 16.61
N ALA A 473 11.04 15.50 16.01
CA ALA A 473 9.92 16.19 16.66
C ALA A 473 9.45 15.42 17.90
N GLY A 474 9.33 14.09 17.79
CA GLY A 474 8.97 13.20 18.91
C GLY A 474 9.94 13.20 20.09
N LEU A 475 11.15 13.78 19.93
CA LEU A 475 12.12 13.98 21.01
C LEU A 475 12.21 15.45 21.45
N GLY A 476 11.20 16.26 21.12
CA GLY A 476 11.19 17.71 21.39
C GLY A 476 12.27 18.46 20.61
N GLY A 477 12.62 18.00 19.40
CA GLY A 477 13.64 18.60 18.55
C GLY A 477 15.09 18.28 18.95
N LYS A 478 15.29 17.35 19.88
CA LYS A 478 16.61 16.76 20.19
C LYS A 478 16.96 15.67 19.18
N THR A 479 18.24 15.35 19.05
CA THR A 479 18.68 14.15 18.33
C THR A 479 18.55 12.89 19.21
N PRO A 480 18.47 11.67 18.63
CA PRO A 480 18.55 10.43 19.40
C PRO A 480 19.77 10.38 20.32
N GLN A 481 20.93 10.86 19.84
CA GLN A 481 22.15 10.89 20.62
C GLN A 481 22.07 11.86 21.82
N GLU A 482 21.40 13.00 21.68
CA GLU A 482 21.14 13.93 22.80
C GLU A 482 20.14 13.35 23.79
N ALA A 483 19.11 12.64 23.31
CA ALA A 483 18.08 12.02 24.14
C ALA A 483 18.57 10.79 24.92
N ALA A 484 19.58 10.06 24.42
CA ALA A 484 20.10 8.84 25.04
C ALA A 484 20.57 9.01 26.50
N GLY A 485 21.02 10.21 26.87
CA GLY A 485 21.44 10.53 28.24
C GLY A 485 20.32 10.94 29.19
N ASP A 486 19.09 11.08 28.69
CA ASP A 486 17.94 11.62 29.41
C ASP A 486 16.95 10.50 29.74
N ALA A 487 16.86 10.13 31.02
CA ALA A 487 16.02 9.04 31.46
C ALA A 487 14.51 9.31 31.23
N GLU A 488 14.10 10.58 31.20
CA GLU A 488 12.71 10.97 30.94
C GLU A 488 12.34 10.75 29.47
N LEU A 489 13.31 10.80 28.56
CA LEU A 489 13.12 10.55 27.13
C LEU A 489 13.30 9.09 26.72
N LYS A 490 13.54 8.18 27.66
CA LYS A 490 13.77 6.77 27.33
C LYS A 490 12.61 6.15 26.53
N ILE A 491 11.37 6.44 26.91
CA ILE A 491 10.17 5.94 26.22
C ILE A 491 10.10 6.55 24.82
N ALA A 492 10.17 7.88 24.70
CA ALA A 492 10.13 8.61 23.44
C ALA A 492 11.26 8.21 22.47
N LEU A 493 12.47 7.99 22.97
CA LEU A 493 13.62 7.53 22.20
C LEU A 493 13.45 6.09 21.70
N THR A 494 12.92 5.20 22.54
CA THR A 494 12.66 3.82 22.13
C THR A 494 11.54 3.79 21.09
N ALA A 495 10.49 4.59 21.26
CA ALA A 495 9.41 4.76 20.29
C ALA A 495 9.91 5.30 18.95
N ALA A 496 10.81 6.30 18.96
CA ALA A 496 11.42 6.83 17.74
C ALA A 496 12.20 5.75 16.95
N ALA A 497 12.79 4.75 17.61
CA ALA A 497 13.41 3.62 16.93
C ALA A 497 12.37 2.68 16.26
N TYR A 498 11.18 2.53 16.83
CA TYR A 498 10.07 1.79 16.19
C TYR A 498 9.39 2.59 15.07
N VAL A 499 9.34 3.91 15.18
CA VAL A 499 8.98 4.80 14.07
C VAL A 499 9.96 4.62 12.90
N LEU A 500 11.27 4.62 13.19
CA LEU A 500 12.30 4.33 12.21
C LEU A 500 12.15 2.93 11.59
N ASP A 501 11.86 1.90 12.39
CA ASP A 501 11.60 0.52 11.90
C ASP A 501 10.50 0.51 10.82
N ALA A 502 9.41 1.27 11.03
CA ALA A 502 8.33 1.38 10.05
C ALA A 502 8.74 2.13 8.77
N GLN A 503 9.47 3.24 8.91
CA GLN A 503 9.95 4.05 7.77
C GLN A 503 10.92 3.25 6.89
N VAL A 504 11.88 2.57 7.52
CA VAL A 504 12.88 1.75 6.84
C VAL A 504 12.20 0.58 6.12
N LEU A 505 11.16 -0.01 6.74
CA LEU A 505 10.34 -1.07 6.11
C LEU A 505 9.61 -0.58 4.86
N ALA A 506 8.97 0.59 4.90
CA ALA A 506 8.30 1.19 3.74
C ALA A 506 9.29 1.51 2.61
N LEU A 507 10.54 1.83 2.95
CA LEU A 507 11.65 2.04 2.02
C LEU A 507 12.33 0.73 1.55
N GLY A 508 11.74 -0.43 1.87
CA GLY A 508 12.20 -1.74 1.39
C GLY A 508 13.43 -2.31 2.10
N HIS A 509 13.82 -1.73 3.24
CA HIS A 509 14.91 -2.23 4.08
C HIS A 509 14.39 -2.70 5.45
N PHE A 510 15.18 -3.44 6.23
CA PHE A 510 14.72 -3.99 7.51
C PHE A 510 15.67 -3.57 8.63
N LEU A 511 15.15 -2.85 9.62
CA LEU A 511 15.97 -2.45 10.76
C LEU A 511 16.27 -3.66 11.65
N THR A 512 17.55 -3.87 11.95
CA THR A 512 17.96 -4.64 13.12
C THR A 512 18.46 -3.69 14.20
N PHE A 513 18.00 -3.85 15.44
CA PHE A 513 18.31 -2.90 16.51
C PHE A 513 19.82 -2.82 16.83
N ASP A 514 20.58 -3.87 16.51
CA ASP A 514 22.04 -3.91 16.65
C ASP A 514 22.78 -3.03 15.61
N GLU A 515 22.10 -2.57 14.55
CA GLU A 515 22.64 -1.59 13.59
C GLU A 515 22.58 -0.16 14.10
N LEU A 516 21.73 0.11 15.09
CA LEU A 516 21.67 1.42 15.75
C LEU A 516 22.94 1.67 16.55
N ASN A 517 23.25 2.95 16.78
CA ASN A 517 24.41 3.31 17.57
C ASN A 517 24.30 2.76 19.01
N PRO A 518 25.24 1.91 19.47
CA PRO A 518 25.14 1.29 20.80
C PRO A 518 25.12 2.30 21.95
N ARG A 519 25.59 3.54 21.73
CA ARG A 519 25.54 4.61 22.73
C ARG A 519 24.12 5.10 23.03
N LEU A 520 23.15 4.79 22.17
CA LEU A 520 21.75 5.15 22.38
C LEU A 520 21.11 4.32 23.51
N GLY A 521 21.65 3.14 23.82
CA GLY A 521 21.10 2.26 24.86
C GLY A 521 19.71 1.71 24.53
N ILE A 522 19.33 1.70 23.25
CA ILE A 522 18.06 1.17 22.76
C ILE A 522 18.22 -0.31 22.45
N SER A 523 17.23 -1.10 22.83
CA SER A 523 17.11 -2.52 22.47
C SER A 523 15.67 -2.82 22.08
N GLU A 524 15.44 -4.00 21.51
CA GLU A 524 14.08 -4.50 21.29
C GLU A 524 13.28 -4.54 22.61
N LEU A 525 11.97 -4.33 22.50
CA LEU A 525 11.05 -4.48 23.61
C LEU A 525 11.08 -5.91 24.19
N PRO A 526 10.85 -6.06 25.50
CA PRO A 526 10.84 -7.36 26.14
C PRO A 526 9.77 -8.28 25.55
N ARG A 527 10.12 -9.56 25.41
CA ARG A 527 9.20 -10.61 24.95
C ARG A 527 8.02 -10.78 25.91
N LEU A 528 6.87 -11.16 25.38
CA LEU A 528 5.69 -11.47 26.17
C LEU A 528 5.90 -12.75 26.97
N SER A 529 5.36 -12.77 28.19
CA SER A 529 5.17 -14.02 28.92
C SER A 529 3.97 -14.76 28.32
N VAL A 530 4.17 -16.02 27.94
CA VAL A 530 3.13 -16.85 27.34
C VAL A 530 2.95 -18.15 28.11
N ASP A 531 1.71 -18.66 28.10
CA ASP A 531 1.32 -19.95 28.64
C ASP A 531 0.25 -20.61 27.75
N GLU A 532 -0.23 -21.80 28.11
CA GLU A 532 -1.25 -22.53 27.35
C GLU A 532 -2.61 -21.80 27.28
N SER A 533 -2.88 -20.86 28.19
CA SER A 533 -4.12 -20.07 28.22
C SER A 533 -4.03 -18.77 27.42
N SER A 534 -2.85 -18.45 26.91
CA SER A 534 -2.59 -17.22 26.17
C SER A 534 -3.33 -17.19 24.83
N HIS A 535 -3.99 -16.07 24.54
CA HIS A 535 -4.73 -15.81 23.32
C HIS A 535 -4.15 -14.60 22.58
N PHE A 536 -4.01 -14.71 21.25
CA PHE A 536 -3.30 -13.71 20.44
C PHE A 536 -4.20 -12.99 19.43
N ASN A 537 -5.52 -13.14 19.53
CA ASN A 537 -6.47 -12.61 18.55
C ASN A 537 -6.65 -11.09 18.61
N THR A 538 -6.34 -10.47 19.74
CA THR A 538 -6.49 -9.03 19.95
C THR A 538 -5.15 -8.29 20.03
N CYS A 539 -4.03 -8.98 19.82
CA CYS A 539 -2.72 -8.34 19.88
C CYS A 539 -2.55 -7.36 18.71
N SER A 540 -2.05 -6.17 19.01
CA SER A 540 -1.52 -5.24 18.02
C SER A 540 -0.31 -5.86 17.30
N SER A 541 0.15 -5.24 16.23
CA SER A 541 1.33 -5.71 15.49
C SER A 541 2.61 -5.60 16.31
N MET A 542 2.78 -4.55 17.12
CA MET A 542 3.93 -4.41 18.01
C MET A 542 3.93 -5.46 19.13
N THR A 543 2.77 -5.72 19.73
CA THR A 543 2.59 -6.79 20.71
C THR A 543 2.84 -8.17 20.08
N GLN A 544 2.38 -8.43 18.86
CA GLN A 544 2.65 -9.67 18.13
C GLN A 544 4.15 -9.91 17.96
N ASN A 545 4.91 -8.89 17.57
CA ASN A 545 6.36 -8.98 17.37
C ASN A 545 7.15 -9.39 18.63
N ARG A 546 6.52 -9.31 19.81
CA ARG A 546 7.09 -9.72 21.11
C ARG A 546 6.75 -11.16 21.50
N ILE A 547 5.92 -11.87 20.74
CA ILE A 547 5.53 -13.25 21.04
C ILE A 547 6.73 -14.21 20.87
N PRO A 548 7.12 -14.97 21.91
CA PRO A 548 8.22 -15.93 21.80
C PRO A 548 7.77 -17.20 21.05
N ALA A 549 7.95 -17.25 19.72
CA ALA A 549 7.48 -18.36 18.87
C ALA A 549 7.89 -19.76 19.39
N ARG A 550 9.10 -19.89 19.95
CA ARG A 550 9.63 -21.15 20.50
C ARG A 550 8.89 -21.67 21.73
N GLU A 551 8.23 -20.80 22.48
CA GLU A 551 7.54 -21.14 23.74
C GLU A 551 6.06 -21.50 23.50
N LEU A 552 5.55 -21.29 22.29
CA LEU A 552 4.15 -21.57 21.94
C LEU A 552 3.90 -23.08 21.83
N SER A 553 2.67 -23.50 22.11
CA SER A 553 2.17 -24.81 21.65
C SER A 553 1.97 -24.84 20.13
N ASP A 554 1.84 -26.03 19.52
CA ASP A 554 1.67 -26.16 18.06
C ASP A 554 0.42 -25.43 17.56
N SER A 555 -0.69 -25.49 18.30
CA SER A 555 -1.93 -24.79 17.94
C SER A 555 -1.80 -23.27 18.02
N GLN A 556 -1.11 -22.77 19.06
CA GLN A 556 -0.81 -21.35 19.21
C GLN A 556 0.14 -20.87 18.10
N LEU A 557 1.16 -21.66 17.76
CA LEU A 557 2.11 -21.34 16.70
C LEU A 557 1.41 -21.27 15.34
N MET A 558 0.51 -22.20 15.01
CA MET A 558 -0.27 -22.17 13.77
C MET A 558 -1.17 -20.94 13.68
N TYR A 559 -1.76 -20.51 14.80
CA TYR A 559 -2.52 -19.27 14.85
C TYR A 559 -1.64 -18.04 14.57
N VAL A 560 -0.48 -17.96 15.24
CA VAL A 560 0.48 -16.86 15.07
C VAL A 560 1.08 -16.84 13.66
N PHE A 561 1.32 -17.99 13.04
CA PHE A 561 1.81 -18.12 11.67
C PHE A 561 0.92 -17.42 10.65
N ASN A 562 -0.40 -17.64 10.72
CA ASN A 562 -1.34 -16.99 9.80
C ASN A 562 -1.34 -15.46 9.96
N ARG A 563 -1.20 -14.96 11.19
CA ARG A 563 -1.09 -13.52 11.46
C ARG A 563 0.24 -12.95 10.98
N ALA A 564 1.35 -13.66 11.19
CA ALA A 564 2.66 -13.22 10.74
C ALA A 564 2.73 -13.13 9.20
N LEU A 565 2.11 -14.07 8.48
CA LEU A 565 2.00 -14.03 7.01
C LEU A 565 1.13 -12.88 6.49
N LEU A 566 0.17 -12.43 7.31
CA LEU A 566 -0.69 -11.29 6.98
C LEU A 566 0.08 -9.98 7.16
N ILE A 567 0.63 -9.72 8.35
CA ILE A 567 1.30 -8.45 8.68
C ILE A 567 2.66 -8.32 7.96
N ARG A 568 3.31 -9.45 7.66
CA ARG A 568 4.59 -9.52 6.93
C ARG A 568 5.75 -8.73 7.57
N HIS A 569 5.74 -8.52 8.89
CA HIS A 569 6.91 -7.95 9.58
C HIS A 569 8.08 -8.94 9.48
N PRO A 570 9.21 -8.57 8.86
CA PRO A 570 10.25 -9.51 8.42
C PRO A 570 10.97 -10.20 9.57
N ARG A 571 11.19 -9.50 10.70
CA ARG A 571 11.87 -10.08 11.88
C ARG A 571 10.99 -11.14 12.52
N PHE A 572 9.76 -10.78 12.83
CA PHE A 572 8.83 -11.68 13.49
C PHE A 572 8.42 -12.86 12.59
N LEU A 573 8.14 -12.59 11.31
CA LEU A 573 7.79 -13.63 10.36
C LEU A 573 8.92 -14.64 10.19
N TYR A 574 10.17 -14.18 10.06
CA TYR A 574 11.32 -15.09 10.00
C TYR A 574 11.37 -16.03 11.20
N ASP A 575 11.27 -15.51 12.43
CA ASP A 575 11.31 -16.33 13.66
C ASP A 575 10.19 -17.38 13.71
N VAL A 576 8.98 -17.00 13.28
CA VAL A 576 7.83 -17.91 13.21
C VAL A 576 8.04 -18.99 12.15
N LEU A 577 8.51 -18.64 10.96
CA LEU A 577 8.79 -19.62 9.88
C LEU A 577 9.87 -20.62 10.29
N ILE A 578 10.94 -20.15 10.93
CA ILE A 578 11.99 -21.03 11.45
C ILE A 578 11.42 -22.01 12.48
N GLU A 579 10.56 -21.54 13.38
CA GLU A 579 9.98 -22.41 14.40
C GLU A 579 9.01 -23.44 13.80
N ILE A 580 8.18 -23.06 12.81
CA ILE A 580 7.37 -24.01 12.04
C ILE A 580 8.24 -25.12 11.44
N LEU A 581 9.40 -24.75 10.88
CA LEU A 581 10.35 -25.70 10.31
C LEU A 581 11.12 -26.53 11.35
N ASN A 582 11.02 -26.22 12.65
CA ASN A 582 11.58 -27.05 13.70
C ASN A 582 10.57 -28.10 14.22
N ARG A 583 9.28 -28.00 13.85
CA ARG A 583 8.20 -28.84 14.39
C ARG A 583 7.55 -29.73 13.33
N ASN A 584 7.68 -31.04 13.50
CA ASN A 584 7.19 -32.01 12.51
C ASN A 584 5.68 -32.01 12.32
N GLU A 585 4.89 -31.72 13.36
CA GLU A 585 3.43 -31.65 13.23
C GLU A 585 3.01 -30.38 12.48
N CYS A 586 3.54 -29.21 12.85
CA CYS A 586 3.29 -27.95 12.12
C CYS A 586 3.65 -28.03 10.63
N LYS A 587 4.77 -28.67 10.28
CA LYS A 587 5.18 -28.88 8.87
C LYS A 587 4.12 -29.58 8.02
N LYS A 588 3.30 -30.46 8.61
CA LYS A 588 2.26 -31.19 7.88
C LYS A 588 1.03 -30.33 7.59
N GLU A 589 0.86 -29.23 8.32
CA GLU A 589 -0.30 -28.35 8.23
C GLU A 589 -0.07 -27.12 7.35
N VAL A 590 1.18 -26.87 6.93
CA VAL A 590 1.55 -25.70 6.12
C VAL A 590 1.93 -26.08 4.70
N ASP A 591 1.78 -25.12 3.79
CA ASP A 591 2.44 -25.18 2.50
C ASP A 591 3.93 -24.87 2.65
N LEU A 592 4.75 -25.92 2.67
CA LEU A 592 6.21 -25.80 2.79
C LEU A 592 6.83 -25.04 1.62
N ASP A 593 6.22 -25.06 0.43
CA ASP A 593 6.74 -24.32 -0.72
C ASP A 593 6.71 -22.80 -0.44
N ARG A 594 5.54 -22.33 0.03
CA ARG A 594 5.35 -20.95 0.48
C ARG A 594 6.27 -20.57 1.64
N VAL A 595 6.46 -21.47 2.61
CA VAL A 595 7.37 -21.21 3.75
C VAL A 595 8.80 -20.99 3.26
N TYR A 596 9.31 -21.86 2.38
CA TYR A 596 10.67 -21.71 1.85
C TYR A 596 10.79 -20.47 0.95
N SER A 597 9.77 -20.14 0.15
CA SER A 597 9.83 -18.99 -0.74
C SER A 597 9.87 -17.68 0.04
N THR A 598 9.06 -17.56 1.08
CA THR A 598 9.06 -16.39 1.96
C THR A 598 10.38 -16.25 2.73
N LEU A 599 10.98 -17.36 3.21
CA LEU A 599 12.33 -17.32 3.80
C LEU A 599 13.40 -16.87 2.80
N THR A 600 13.34 -17.35 1.55
CA THR A 600 14.21 -16.89 0.46
C THR A 600 14.09 -15.38 0.25
N GLU A 601 12.88 -14.84 0.18
CA GLU A 601 12.63 -13.40 0.00
C GLU A 601 13.13 -12.56 1.17
N ILE A 602 12.89 -12.99 2.41
CA ILE A 602 13.39 -12.29 3.61
C ILE A 602 14.93 -12.26 3.61
N CYS A 603 15.59 -13.41 3.36
CA CYS A 603 17.05 -13.48 3.35
C CYS A 603 17.65 -12.69 2.18
N HIS A 604 16.97 -12.65 1.03
CA HIS A 604 17.36 -11.84 -0.12
C HIS A 604 17.35 -10.34 0.21
N LYS A 605 16.25 -9.84 0.79
CA LYS A 605 16.13 -8.44 1.24
C LYS A 605 17.13 -8.08 2.35
N ARG A 606 17.52 -9.04 3.20
CA ARG A 606 18.60 -8.89 4.21
C ARG A 606 20.02 -9.00 3.65
N ASN A 607 20.19 -9.19 2.34
CA ASN A 607 21.47 -9.43 1.70
C ASN A 607 22.25 -10.65 2.28
N GLN A 608 21.52 -11.67 2.77
CA GLN A 608 22.06 -12.92 3.33
C GLN A 608 22.09 -14.02 2.27
N ARG A 609 23.00 -13.91 1.29
CA ARG A 609 23.00 -14.75 0.08
C ARG A 609 23.15 -16.24 0.36
N ASP A 610 24.08 -16.64 1.23
CA ASP A 610 24.33 -18.06 1.51
C ASP A 610 23.11 -18.72 2.15
N GLU A 611 22.48 -18.02 3.09
CA GLU A 611 21.27 -18.51 3.74
C GLU A 611 20.08 -18.57 2.76
N MET A 612 19.91 -17.55 1.93
CA MET A 612 18.92 -17.52 0.85
C MET A 612 19.04 -18.74 -0.08
N LEU A 613 20.26 -19.03 -0.57
CA LEU A 613 20.52 -20.21 -1.42
C LEU A 613 20.24 -21.52 -0.67
N SER A 614 20.52 -21.58 0.64
CA SER A 614 20.21 -22.75 1.46
C SER A 614 18.69 -23.02 1.57
N TRP A 615 17.87 -21.97 1.64
CA TRP A 615 16.41 -22.09 1.64
C TRP A 615 15.87 -22.52 0.28
N ILE A 616 16.45 -22.02 -0.81
CA ILE A 616 16.13 -22.47 -2.18
C ILE A 616 16.44 -23.96 -2.35
N GLN A 617 17.58 -24.44 -1.85
CA GLN A 617 17.92 -25.85 -1.89
C GLN A 617 16.89 -26.71 -1.13
N LYS A 618 16.47 -26.28 0.07
CA LYS A 618 15.42 -26.97 0.84
C LYS A 618 14.07 -26.97 0.11
N GLY A 619 13.73 -25.88 -0.59
CA GLY A 619 12.58 -25.81 -1.49
C GLY A 619 12.64 -26.85 -2.62
N GLN A 620 13.79 -26.98 -3.29
CA GLN A 620 14.02 -28.01 -4.31
C GLN A 620 13.90 -29.43 -3.76
N GLU A 621 14.45 -29.69 -2.57
CA GLU A 621 14.33 -30.98 -1.90
C GLU A 621 12.87 -31.30 -1.56
N ASN A 622 12.11 -30.32 -1.05
CA ASN A 622 10.68 -30.46 -0.80
C ASN A 622 9.89 -30.76 -2.07
N ALA A 623 10.11 -30.02 -3.15
CA ALA A 623 9.44 -30.22 -4.43
C ALA A 623 9.60 -31.65 -4.99
N LYS A 624 10.77 -32.27 -4.79
CA LYS A 624 11.04 -33.67 -5.20
C LYS A 624 10.22 -34.71 -4.42
N THR A 625 9.76 -34.37 -3.22
CA THR A 625 8.96 -35.29 -2.39
C THR A 625 7.47 -35.23 -2.71
N GLN A 626 7.01 -34.25 -3.50
CA GLN A 626 5.60 -34.08 -3.83
C GLN A 626 5.17 -35.06 -4.94
N PRO A 627 4.02 -35.75 -4.78
CA PRO A 627 3.58 -36.77 -5.74
C PRO A 627 3.05 -36.21 -7.07
N ASN A 628 2.57 -34.96 -7.09
CA ASN A 628 2.03 -34.28 -8.28
C ASN A 628 2.93 -33.09 -8.65
N ASN A 629 3.09 -32.83 -9.95
CA ASN A 629 3.83 -31.67 -10.50
C ASN A 629 5.29 -31.49 -10.04
N ALA A 630 5.94 -32.51 -9.45
CA ALA A 630 7.33 -32.45 -8.99
C ALA A 630 8.31 -31.90 -10.04
N PHE A 631 8.08 -32.20 -11.33
CA PHE A 631 8.89 -31.66 -12.42
C PHE A 631 8.74 -30.14 -12.57
N GLU A 632 7.51 -29.63 -12.52
CA GLU A 632 7.22 -28.19 -12.65
C GLU A 632 7.70 -27.42 -11.42
N SER A 633 7.40 -27.92 -10.22
CA SER A 633 7.83 -27.29 -8.96
C SER A 633 9.35 -27.28 -8.83
N GLU A 634 10.05 -28.38 -9.15
CA GLU A 634 11.53 -28.40 -9.13
C GLU A 634 12.12 -27.42 -10.15
N LEU A 635 11.51 -27.34 -11.35
CA LEU A 635 11.92 -26.37 -12.36
C LEU A 635 11.71 -24.93 -11.87
N GLN A 636 10.57 -24.60 -11.26
CA GLN A 636 10.29 -23.29 -10.71
C GLN A 636 11.36 -22.86 -9.69
N TRP A 637 11.73 -23.75 -8.77
CA TRP A 637 12.81 -23.49 -7.82
C TRP A 637 14.18 -23.32 -8.48
N LYS A 638 14.48 -24.11 -9.51
CA LYS A 638 15.73 -23.95 -10.27
C LYS A 638 15.77 -22.64 -11.05
N MET A 639 14.65 -22.21 -11.62
CA MET A 639 14.56 -20.91 -12.29
C MET A 639 14.67 -19.76 -11.29
N ARG A 640 14.10 -19.90 -10.08
CA ARG A 640 14.29 -18.96 -8.97
C ARG A 640 15.76 -18.88 -8.56
N GLU A 641 16.44 -20.00 -8.36
CA GLU A 641 17.89 -20.03 -8.10
C GLU A 641 18.68 -19.34 -9.21
N LEU A 642 18.35 -19.63 -10.47
CA LEU A 642 18.99 -19.02 -11.64
C LEU A 642 18.85 -17.49 -11.60
N SER A 643 17.66 -16.97 -11.30
CA SER A 643 17.41 -15.53 -11.22
C SER A 643 18.33 -14.83 -10.21
N PHE A 644 18.56 -15.43 -9.03
CA PHE A 644 19.46 -14.88 -8.02
C PHE A 644 20.94 -15.09 -8.33
N ARG A 645 21.30 -16.21 -8.97
CA ARG A 645 22.68 -16.44 -9.44
C ARG A 645 23.06 -15.44 -10.54
N LEU A 646 22.13 -15.07 -11.42
CA LEU A 646 22.34 -14.07 -12.48
C LEU A 646 22.65 -12.66 -11.97
N GLU A 647 22.35 -12.36 -10.70
CA GLU A 647 22.77 -11.11 -10.04
C GLU A 647 24.31 -11.02 -9.91
N ASP A 648 25.00 -12.17 -9.99
CA ASP A 648 26.44 -12.29 -10.03
C ASP A 648 26.89 -13.04 -11.29
N LYS A 649 27.21 -12.29 -12.35
CA LYS A 649 27.74 -12.85 -13.59
C LYS A 649 29.10 -13.55 -13.42
N SER A 650 29.78 -13.33 -12.28
CA SER A 650 31.05 -13.96 -11.96
C SER A 650 30.90 -15.26 -11.14
N ASP A 651 29.68 -15.66 -10.77
CA ASP A 651 29.43 -16.91 -10.04
C ASP A 651 30.01 -18.10 -10.84
N PRO A 652 31.04 -18.78 -10.31
CA PRO A 652 31.73 -19.86 -11.02
C PRO A 652 30.80 -21.05 -11.33
N ASN A 653 29.70 -21.19 -10.59
CA ASN A 653 28.75 -22.29 -10.76
C ASN A 653 27.60 -21.95 -11.73
N LEU A 654 27.45 -20.70 -12.16
CA LEU A 654 26.30 -20.24 -12.97
C LEU A 654 26.21 -20.98 -14.32
N SER A 655 27.32 -21.08 -15.06
CA SER A 655 27.34 -21.79 -16.35
C SER A 655 26.98 -23.27 -16.21
N ASP A 656 27.54 -23.94 -15.20
CA ASP A 656 27.28 -25.37 -14.96
C ASP A 656 25.83 -25.59 -14.49
N PHE A 657 25.29 -24.68 -13.69
CA PHE A 657 23.90 -24.70 -13.26
C PHE A 657 22.92 -24.50 -14.44
N MET A 658 23.20 -23.53 -15.32
CA MET A 658 22.42 -23.35 -16.56
C MET A 658 22.48 -24.61 -17.45
N LYS A 659 23.65 -25.26 -17.54
CA LYS A 659 23.79 -26.51 -18.30
C LYS A 659 22.97 -27.63 -17.69
N GLN A 660 22.94 -27.74 -16.36
CA GLN A 660 22.09 -28.72 -15.67
C GLN A 660 20.61 -28.52 -16.03
N ILE A 661 20.11 -27.28 -15.99
CA ILE A 661 18.71 -26.98 -16.36
C ILE A 661 18.46 -27.34 -17.83
N TRP A 662 19.38 -26.96 -18.72
CA TRP A 662 19.30 -27.25 -20.14
C TRP A 662 19.20 -28.75 -20.44
N ASP A 663 20.11 -29.54 -19.88
CA ASP A 663 20.21 -30.98 -20.14
C ASP A 663 19.04 -31.76 -19.53
N GLN A 664 18.61 -31.38 -18.32
CA GLN A 664 17.58 -32.07 -17.56
C GLN A 664 16.15 -31.73 -18.02
N TYR A 665 15.88 -30.46 -18.35
CA TYR A 665 14.52 -29.98 -18.64
C TYR A 665 14.30 -29.61 -20.12
N GLY A 666 15.36 -29.19 -20.83
CA GLY A 666 15.24 -28.69 -22.21
C GLY A 666 14.76 -29.71 -23.24
N LYS A 667 14.83 -31.02 -22.95
CA LYS A 667 14.24 -32.07 -23.82
C LYS A 667 12.73 -32.18 -23.67
N LYS A 668 12.19 -31.94 -22.47
CA LYS A 668 10.77 -32.07 -22.16
C LYS A 668 10.02 -30.75 -22.39
N THR A 669 10.70 -29.63 -22.19
CA THR A 669 10.14 -28.29 -22.36
C THR A 669 11.11 -27.45 -23.21
N PRO A 670 10.97 -27.48 -24.55
CA PRO A 670 11.89 -26.79 -25.46
C PRO A 670 11.99 -25.27 -25.22
N GLN A 671 10.91 -24.64 -24.76
CA GLN A 671 10.86 -23.22 -24.40
C GLN A 671 11.92 -22.82 -23.38
N ILE A 672 12.30 -23.72 -22.45
CA ILE A 672 13.37 -23.44 -21.47
C ILE A 672 14.71 -23.17 -22.17
N LYS A 673 15.00 -23.86 -23.28
CA LYS A 673 16.22 -23.60 -24.04
C LYS A 673 16.23 -22.18 -24.62
N GLU A 674 15.07 -21.69 -25.06
CA GLU A 674 14.91 -20.32 -25.57
C GLU A 674 15.08 -19.31 -24.43
N TYR A 675 14.48 -19.56 -23.27
CA TYR A 675 14.68 -18.72 -22.07
C TYR A 675 16.13 -18.66 -21.62
N LEU A 676 16.82 -19.80 -21.54
CA LEU A 676 18.24 -19.83 -21.15
C LEU A 676 19.14 -19.11 -22.16
N LYS A 677 18.81 -19.18 -23.46
CA LYS A 677 19.49 -18.37 -24.50
C LYS A 677 19.23 -16.88 -24.31
N ALA A 678 17.98 -16.50 -24.06
CA ALA A 678 17.60 -15.11 -23.81
C ALA A 678 18.34 -14.56 -22.57
N PHE A 679 18.43 -15.32 -21.48
CA PHE A 679 19.24 -14.94 -20.31
C PHE A 679 20.73 -14.82 -20.64
N ALA A 680 21.31 -15.79 -21.34
CA ALA A 680 22.71 -15.72 -21.73
C ALA A 680 23.01 -14.48 -22.59
N GLN A 681 22.10 -14.11 -23.49
CA GLN A 681 22.21 -12.92 -24.32
C GLN A 681 22.01 -11.62 -23.51
N ALA A 682 20.95 -11.53 -22.71
CA ALA A 682 20.62 -10.35 -21.91
C ALA A 682 21.70 -10.04 -20.85
N PHE A 683 22.29 -11.08 -20.26
CA PHE A 683 23.34 -10.93 -19.25
C PHE A 683 24.76 -10.98 -19.83
N ASP A 684 24.93 -11.10 -21.16
CA ASP A 684 26.23 -11.21 -21.84
C ASP A 684 27.13 -12.32 -21.25
N LEU A 685 26.54 -13.52 -21.05
CA LEU A 685 27.22 -14.66 -20.46
C LEU A 685 27.99 -15.47 -21.51
N ASN A 686 29.23 -15.82 -21.19
CA ASN A 686 30.01 -16.75 -22.01
C ASN A 686 29.66 -18.21 -21.66
N VAL A 687 28.74 -18.81 -22.42
CA VAL A 687 28.30 -20.22 -22.28
C VAL A 687 28.65 -21.04 -23.53
N PRO A 688 29.90 -21.56 -23.66
CA PRO A 688 30.38 -22.23 -24.88
C PRO A 688 29.53 -23.43 -25.31
N TRP A 689 29.02 -24.20 -24.35
CA TRP A 689 28.23 -25.41 -24.58
C TRP A 689 26.87 -25.13 -25.24
N MET A 690 26.31 -23.92 -25.13
CA MET A 690 25.07 -23.56 -25.85
C MET A 690 25.30 -23.40 -27.35
N LYS A 691 26.47 -22.85 -27.75
CA LYS A 691 26.83 -22.64 -29.16
C LYS A 691 27.01 -23.97 -29.89
N GLU A 692 27.59 -24.96 -29.21
CA GLU A 692 27.75 -26.32 -29.71
C GLU A 692 26.40 -27.06 -29.83
N ALA A 693 25.49 -26.86 -28.88
CA ALA A 693 24.15 -27.46 -28.92
C ALA A 693 23.28 -26.92 -30.06
N THR A 694 23.38 -25.63 -30.41
CA THR A 694 22.66 -25.04 -31.56
C THR A 694 23.13 -25.56 -32.91
N LEU A 695 24.39 -26.01 -33.03
CA LEU A 695 24.92 -26.60 -34.26
C LEU A 695 24.46 -28.04 -34.48
N LEU A 696 24.06 -28.74 -33.41
CA LEU A 696 23.57 -30.11 -33.45
C LEU A 696 22.04 -30.20 -33.65
N ASP A 697 21.28 -29.16 -33.26
CA ASP A 697 19.81 -29.11 -33.38
C ASP A 697 19.30 -28.61 -34.77
N HIS A 698 20.17 -28.23 -35.71
CA HIS A 698 19.80 -27.80 -37.08
C HIS A 698 20.65 -28.41 -38.21
N PRO A 699 20.16 -29.42 -38.94
CA PRO A 699 20.49 -29.62 -40.34
C PRO A 699 19.42 -28.97 -41.22
N GLY A 700 19.54 -27.66 -41.45
CA GLY A 700 18.79 -26.92 -42.49
C GLY A 700 17.52 -26.20 -42.02
N GLY A 701 17.64 -24.90 -41.76
CA GLY A 701 16.51 -23.98 -41.56
C GLY A 701 16.98 -22.53 -41.54
N VAL A 702 16.38 -21.69 -42.38
CA VAL A 702 16.76 -20.27 -42.63
C VAL A 702 16.40 -19.40 -41.41
N PRO A 703 17.17 -18.34 -41.07
CA PRO A 703 16.87 -17.51 -39.90
C PRO A 703 15.65 -16.63 -40.16
N GLY A 704 14.60 -16.79 -39.36
CA GLY A 704 13.49 -15.84 -39.26
C GLY A 704 13.84 -14.72 -38.27
N SER A 705 13.61 -13.47 -38.66
CA SER A 705 13.81 -12.29 -37.80
C SER A 705 12.80 -12.28 -36.65
N THR A 706 13.29 -12.21 -35.42
CA THR A 706 12.49 -11.84 -34.26
C THR A 706 12.72 -10.37 -33.93
N THR A 707 11.64 -9.60 -33.91
CA THR A 707 11.59 -8.23 -33.39
C THR A 707 11.79 -8.24 -31.87
N PRO A 708 12.50 -7.26 -31.29
CA PRO A 708 12.69 -7.16 -29.85
C PRO A 708 11.47 -6.47 -29.23
N GLU A 709 10.46 -7.23 -28.85
CA GLU A 709 9.42 -6.78 -27.91
C GLU A 709 9.64 -7.45 -26.56
N GLY A 710 9.67 -6.65 -25.49
CA GLY A 710 9.60 -7.11 -24.10
C GLY A 710 10.94 -7.51 -23.48
N ILE A 711 11.85 -6.54 -23.28
CA ILE A 711 12.92 -6.72 -22.29
C ILE A 711 12.25 -6.66 -20.90
N TRP A 712 12.39 -7.78 -20.20
CA TRP A 712 11.91 -8.06 -18.85
C TRP A 712 12.17 -6.91 -17.85
N SER A 713 11.09 -6.39 -17.28
CA SER A 713 11.08 -5.70 -15.98
C SER A 713 10.31 -6.59 -14.99
N PRO A 714 10.82 -6.86 -13.77
CA PRO A 714 10.10 -7.69 -12.82
C PRO A 714 8.93 -6.91 -12.23
N GLY A 715 7.68 -7.28 -12.56
CA GLY A 715 6.49 -6.74 -11.88
C GLY A 715 5.17 -6.63 -12.65
N GLU A 716 5.09 -6.89 -13.96
CA GLU A 716 3.85 -6.63 -14.71
C GLU A 716 2.95 -7.87 -14.87
N GLY A 717 1.77 -7.84 -14.25
CA GLY A 717 0.68 -8.77 -14.49
C GLY A 717 0.04 -8.54 -15.86
N ALA A 718 0.01 -9.56 -16.72
CA ALA A 718 -0.64 -9.49 -18.02
C ALA A 718 -2.15 -9.76 -17.90
N SER A 719 -2.94 -8.82 -18.43
CA SER A 719 -4.40 -8.81 -18.52
C SER A 719 -5.04 -10.06 -19.12
N ASP A 720 -6.15 -10.50 -18.53
CA ASP A 720 -6.98 -11.61 -18.99
C ASP A 720 -7.70 -11.31 -20.32
N SER A 721 -7.68 -12.29 -21.22
CA SER A 721 -8.63 -12.41 -22.33
C SER A 721 -8.93 -13.90 -22.55
N PRO A 722 -10.20 -14.28 -22.80
CA PRO A 722 -10.65 -15.65 -22.57
C PRO A 722 -10.43 -16.57 -23.77
N SER A 723 -10.25 -17.84 -23.45
CA SER A 723 -10.27 -19.03 -24.33
C SER A 723 -9.06 -19.28 -25.23
N ASP A 724 -8.05 -19.96 -24.68
CA ASP A 724 -7.55 -21.20 -25.29
C ASP A 724 -7.00 -22.15 -24.19
N SER A 725 -7.46 -23.40 -24.20
CA SER A 725 -7.21 -24.38 -23.14
C SER A 725 -5.85 -25.07 -23.29
N GLY A 726 -4.77 -24.30 -23.16
CA GLY A 726 -3.42 -24.79 -22.94
C GLY A 726 -2.94 -24.33 -21.55
N GLN A 727 -2.62 -25.27 -20.66
CA GLN A 727 -2.07 -24.97 -19.33
C GLN A 727 -0.82 -24.08 -19.49
N LYS A 728 -0.96 -22.79 -19.16
CA LYS A 728 0.16 -21.85 -19.12
C LYS A 728 1.07 -22.24 -17.96
N LEU A 729 2.34 -22.50 -18.29
CA LEU A 729 3.40 -22.77 -17.32
C LEU A 729 3.61 -21.50 -16.48
N TRP A 730 3.38 -21.58 -15.17
CA TRP A 730 3.62 -20.49 -14.22
C TRP A 730 5.12 -20.19 -14.08
N LEU A 731 5.50 -18.91 -13.99
CA LEU A 731 6.87 -18.42 -13.83
C LEU A 731 6.98 -17.51 -12.58
N PRO A 732 8.15 -17.49 -11.89
CA PRO A 732 8.31 -16.76 -10.63
C PRO A 732 8.16 -15.24 -10.81
N GLY A 733 7.36 -14.60 -9.95
CA GLY A 733 7.03 -13.17 -9.99
C GLY A 733 5.54 -12.85 -10.03
N GLN A 734 4.69 -13.87 -10.14
CA GLN A 734 3.24 -13.76 -9.91
C GLN A 734 2.93 -14.12 -8.46
N SER A 735 2.99 -13.14 -7.56
CA SER A 735 2.39 -13.20 -6.21
C SER A 735 2.18 -11.81 -5.66
#